data_AF-A0A0T9L312-F1
#
_entry.id   AF-A0A0T9L312-F1
#
_cell.length_a   1.000
_cell.length_b   1.000
_cell.length_c   1.000
_cell.angle_alpha   90.00
_cell.angle_beta   90.00
_cell.angle_gamma   90.00
#
_symmetry.space_group_name_H-M   'P 1'
#
loop_
_entity.id
_entity.type
_entity.pdbx_description
1 polymer ?
#
loop_
_entity_poly.entity_id
_entity_poly.type
_entity_poly.pdbx_seq_one_letter_code
_entity_poly.pdbx_strand_id
1 'polypeptide(L)'
;MKTSYFPPPTDTRQTNHRTVKLGVVIDANTPFIVNRDDNSIEGIVADYLKIISDASQLSFQMIGYCDYGLVLNALENGQVDLMAGTPMPAQPGLIASHAFFTNRHVEVRSKNWDPTKRTHPETVAIVNNEPLSPEFLFNYHADKTAVYPNQLQGLLAVAYGNADVFVTNATSANYLIDQLQLLTLQIRNFAPYHSAPYTFLALEKNQKLINYINQIQELLPSRATGEIQQRWFGGKHHYNIDAKLLLTEQEVNWIQHHPVVTYVAPQDLAPLVFRDRQTGKIAGFSVDLIDIISRQTGIKFEPIYAQDTGEGMRNFVDGKIDMLPIVAVRNGQYGSNLYSSPVAQSLWGILTREDRNDINNVADLAGKRVGIPAGSTSSGTISNSLLAQKITFVEAPDTITLVSWLQQGKVDAIIKIMMTANYLSAQNFTPNIKIVAVTGEEPLMMTFAINPALPELKTIIDKVIESIPPEELDNLISEWSTFKPKPTSFDENYLENEWLIPALKISSGLLLVFGLYLCYLVFNKRRQAKLLQARLRQQETIINALPFAVFIRTTNDELAVYNSHFANAHQDKLNDMLNQNTEQAQWPMTNPLNREIDKYCRYVLQDRQPQMVDLSIEINGELRDIFLWIIPLDNAERSLLGGWLDISQRKTVERQLEAARVEAESANRTKSTFLATISHELRTPMYVIMGLLELELRSDQPVDKNTLATVSNSAQSLMLLLDDIIDSAKIEAGQLSVHPAVVDFRQEIGRMLLIYQPIADERHLKLSRWLDDQIPDLVIVDMLRMRQVMGNLLGNALKFTEQGGVSVDITWEATDEKQGVMNIDITDTGIGISPAAQATLFQPFSQANEGKSPRFGGSGLGLWICHQLIHKMGGEITLESQLGKGTSLFITLPLEIATASDLPPDSTIVDVDATQLSQLKNLRILVVDDLPANRQLLQQQLVFIGIEQVMSAKNGAEAWQILQQYSFDAVITDYNMPLMNGYELAAHIRNSATMKDMVIIGCTADAREESTTLCIEAGMNDYIVKPVAIDTLRTTLLRQEIISSNMDIIHHHTVIDVTARGFF
;
A
#
# COMPACT_ATOMS: atom_id res chain seq x y z
N MET A 1 -9.21 -50.24 2.27
CA MET A 1 -9.60 -50.82 3.58
C MET A 1 -11.00 -50.33 3.91
N LYS A 2 -11.86 -51.23 4.42
CA LYS A 2 -13.28 -50.99 4.77
C LYS A 2 -13.42 -50.22 6.09
N THR A 3 -14.66 -49.75 6.32
CA THR A 3 -15.35 -49.26 7.54
C THR A 3 -15.20 -47.76 7.82
N SER A 4 -16.25 -46.95 8.06
CA SER A 4 -17.71 -47.12 8.08
C SER A 4 -18.37 -45.73 8.25
N TYR A 5 -19.43 -45.46 7.48
CA TYR A 5 -20.31 -44.29 7.58
C TYR A 5 -21.21 -44.36 8.84
N PHE A 6 -21.44 -43.22 9.51
CA PHE A 6 -22.62 -42.95 10.33
C PHE A 6 -23.22 -41.59 9.93
N PRO A 7 -24.54 -41.46 9.71
CA PRO A 7 -25.23 -40.19 9.45
C PRO A 7 -25.55 -39.44 10.77
N PRO A 8 -25.94 -38.14 10.73
CA PRO A 8 -25.99 -37.28 11.90
C PRO A 8 -27.26 -37.52 12.73
N PRO A 9 -27.25 -37.27 14.06
CA PRO A 9 -28.49 -37.15 14.80
C PRO A 9 -29.00 -35.71 14.71
N THR A 10 -30.16 -35.54 14.09
CA THR A 10 -31.13 -34.47 14.39
C THR A 10 -31.52 -34.57 15.87
N ASP A 11 -31.14 -33.59 16.69
CA ASP A 11 -31.79 -33.33 17.98
C ASP A 11 -31.86 -31.80 18.20
N THR A 12 -33.04 -31.24 17.97
CA THR A 12 -33.46 -29.94 18.48
C THR A 12 -33.48 -29.97 20.00
N ARG A 13 -32.38 -29.59 20.64
CA ARG A 13 -32.36 -29.21 22.05
C ARG A 13 -31.87 -27.78 22.18
N GLN A 14 -32.69 -26.93 22.81
CA GLN A 14 -32.21 -25.74 23.51
C GLN A 14 -31.04 -26.17 24.41
N THR A 15 -29.82 -25.96 23.96
CA THR A 15 -28.64 -26.08 24.82
C THR A 15 -28.69 -24.91 25.78
N ASN A 16 -29.08 -25.18 27.02
CA ASN A 16 -28.94 -24.26 28.15
C ASN A 16 -27.45 -23.93 28.30
N HIS A 17 -26.99 -22.87 27.63
CA HIS A 17 -25.64 -22.35 27.83
C HIS A 17 -25.56 -21.81 29.24
N ARG A 18 -24.54 -22.22 30.00
CA ARG A 18 -24.31 -21.65 31.33
C ARG A 18 -23.75 -20.24 31.13
N THR A 19 -24.53 -19.23 31.47
CA THR A 19 -24.08 -17.83 31.45
C THR A 19 -23.10 -17.58 32.59
N VAL A 20 -21.90 -17.13 32.24
CA VAL A 20 -20.82 -16.74 33.15
C VAL A 20 -20.70 -15.22 33.13
N LYS A 21 -20.80 -14.59 34.30
CA LYS A 21 -20.67 -13.13 34.42
C LYS A 21 -19.21 -12.75 34.57
N LEU A 22 -18.70 -11.92 33.66
CA LEU A 22 -17.32 -11.45 33.65
C LEU A 22 -17.27 -9.96 34.01
N GLY A 23 -16.58 -9.62 35.09
CA GLY A 23 -16.28 -8.23 35.43
C GLY A 23 -15.05 -7.73 34.68
N VAL A 24 -15.15 -6.54 34.09
CA VAL A 24 -14.08 -5.90 33.31
C VAL A 24 -13.96 -4.43 33.69
N VAL A 25 -12.74 -3.87 33.65
CA VAL A 25 -12.51 -2.44 33.92
C VAL A 25 -12.60 -1.65 32.62
N ILE A 26 -13.57 -0.74 32.51
CA ILE A 26 -13.74 0.11 31.33
C ILE A 26 -12.71 1.25 31.31
N ASP A 27 -12.32 1.69 30.11
CA ASP A 27 -11.45 2.86 29.85
C ASP A 27 -10.00 2.83 30.38
N ALA A 28 -9.57 1.73 30.99
CA ALA A 28 -8.20 1.60 31.51
C ALA A 28 -7.20 1.10 30.44
N ASN A 29 -7.60 0.11 29.63
CA ASN A 29 -6.68 -0.67 28.77
C ASN A 29 -7.20 -0.85 27.33
N THR A 30 -7.35 0.22 26.56
CA THR A 30 -7.63 0.12 25.10
C THR A 30 -6.41 -0.44 24.36
N PRO A 31 -6.50 -1.48 23.50
CA PRO A 31 -7.69 -2.11 22.94
C PRO A 31 -8.14 -3.42 23.61
N PHE A 32 -7.65 -3.76 24.80
CA PHE A 32 -8.08 -4.97 25.51
C PHE A 32 -9.57 -4.95 25.83
N ILE A 33 -10.05 -3.77 26.21
CA ILE A 33 -11.45 -3.45 26.42
C ILE A 33 -11.69 -2.11 25.73
N VAL A 34 -12.68 -2.10 24.84
CA VAL A 34 -13.13 -0.92 24.10
C VAL A 34 -14.63 -0.79 24.35
N ASN A 35 -15.03 0.31 24.95
CA ASN A 35 -16.43 0.62 25.13
C ASN A 35 -16.94 1.37 23.89
N ARG A 36 -17.87 0.78 23.12
CA ARG A 36 -18.50 1.49 21.99
C ARG A 36 -19.77 2.23 22.43
N ASP A 37 -20.62 1.58 23.23
CA ASP A 37 -21.87 2.12 23.80
C ASP A 37 -22.16 1.51 25.19
N ASP A 38 -23.12 2.03 25.95
CA ASP A 38 -23.51 1.57 27.30
C ASP A 38 -23.80 0.05 27.42
N ASN A 39 -24.00 -0.66 26.31
CA ASN A 39 -24.28 -2.11 26.26
C ASN A 39 -23.32 -2.94 25.37
N SER A 40 -22.31 -2.33 24.70
CA SER A 40 -21.44 -3.03 23.75
C SER A 40 -19.96 -2.88 24.11
N ILE A 41 -19.41 -3.94 24.71
CA ILE A 41 -17.98 -4.05 25.05
C ILE A 41 -17.28 -4.88 23.96
N GLU A 42 -16.34 -4.27 23.26
CA GLU A 42 -15.45 -4.91 22.28
C GLU A 42 -14.01 -4.97 22.83
N GLY A 43 -13.09 -5.56 22.06
CA GLY A 43 -11.66 -5.60 22.39
C GLY A 43 -11.11 -7.02 22.47
N ILE A 44 -9.82 -7.13 22.78
CA ILE A 44 -9.10 -8.41 22.82
C ILE A 44 -9.78 -9.40 23.77
N VAL A 45 -10.24 -8.96 24.94
CA VAL A 45 -10.93 -9.83 25.90
C VAL A 45 -12.23 -10.36 25.30
N ALA A 46 -13.01 -9.51 24.63
CA ALA A 46 -14.27 -9.90 24.01
C ALA A 46 -14.08 -10.96 22.90
N ASP A 47 -13.04 -10.79 22.07
CA ASP A 47 -12.72 -11.75 21.00
C ASP A 47 -12.28 -13.11 21.58
N TYR A 48 -11.48 -13.12 22.65
CA TYR A 48 -11.13 -14.36 23.34
C TYR A 48 -12.35 -15.07 23.94
N LEU A 49 -13.26 -14.32 24.58
CA LEU A 49 -14.50 -14.88 25.11
C LEU A 49 -15.39 -15.44 24.01
N LYS A 50 -15.43 -14.80 22.85
CA LYS A 50 -16.21 -15.28 21.71
C LYS A 50 -15.71 -16.64 21.23
N ILE A 51 -14.40 -16.80 21.10
CA ILE A 51 -13.79 -18.09 20.71
C ILE A 51 -14.05 -19.16 21.78
N ILE A 52 -13.88 -18.82 23.07
CA ILE A 52 -14.16 -19.77 24.16
C ILE A 52 -15.65 -20.14 24.17
N SER A 53 -16.55 -19.20 23.88
CA SER A 53 -17.99 -19.45 23.79
C SER A 53 -18.32 -20.37 22.61
N ASP A 54 -17.73 -20.13 21.43
CA ASP A 54 -17.97 -20.93 20.23
C ASP A 54 -17.40 -22.35 20.36
N ALA A 55 -16.31 -22.52 21.12
CA ALA A 55 -15.67 -23.81 21.40
C ALA A 55 -16.26 -24.53 22.63
N SER A 56 -17.26 -23.97 23.32
CA SER A 56 -17.82 -24.54 24.55
C SER A 56 -19.33 -24.36 24.69
N GLN A 57 -19.90 -24.82 25.82
CA GLN A 57 -21.30 -24.55 26.18
C GLN A 57 -21.44 -23.36 27.15
N LEU A 58 -20.42 -22.51 27.25
CA LEU A 58 -20.46 -21.29 28.05
C LEU A 58 -20.94 -20.12 27.19
N SER A 59 -21.75 -19.26 27.80
CA SER A 59 -22.03 -17.92 27.29
C SER A 59 -21.47 -16.91 28.28
N PHE A 60 -20.94 -15.78 27.80
CA PHE A 60 -20.34 -14.77 28.66
C PHE A 60 -21.16 -13.49 28.65
N GLN A 61 -21.41 -12.94 29.84
CA GLN A 61 -22.00 -11.62 30.01
C GLN A 61 -20.94 -10.70 30.63
N MET A 62 -20.46 -9.72 29.88
CA MET A 62 -19.49 -8.75 30.37
C MET A 62 -20.19 -7.63 31.14
N ILE A 63 -19.64 -7.24 32.28
CA ILE A 63 -20.13 -6.14 33.13
C ILE A 63 -18.95 -5.19 33.36
N GLY A 64 -19.11 -3.95 32.88
CA GLY A 64 -18.10 -2.90 33.00
C GLY A 64 -18.11 -2.22 34.36
N TYR A 65 -16.93 -1.94 34.90
CA TYR A 65 -16.73 -1.19 36.15
C TYR A 65 -15.66 -0.11 35.95
N CYS A 66 -15.78 1.02 36.64
CA CYS A 66 -14.87 2.15 36.47
C CYS A 66 -13.48 1.97 37.12
N ASP A 67 -13.35 1.02 38.05
CA ASP A 67 -12.11 0.78 38.80
C ASP A 67 -11.97 -0.69 39.18
N TYR A 68 -10.72 -1.12 39.30
CA TYR A 68 -10.33 -2.48 39.68
C TYR A 68 -10.93 -2.94 41.02
N GLY A 69 -10.95 -2.06 42.03
CA GLY A 69 -11.49 -2.37 43.36
C GLY A 69 -12.99 -2.68 43.33
N LEU A 70 -13.74 -2.08 42.40
CA LEU A 70 -15.16 -2.37 42.24
C LEU A 70 -15.40 -3.77 41.64
N VAL A 71 -14.57 -4.18 40.67
CA VAL A 71 -14.66 -5.53 40.09
C VAL A 71 -14.32 -6.59 41.12
N LEU A 72 -13.27 -6.38 41.92
CA LEU A 72 -12.91 -7.29 43.01
C LEU A 72 -14.04 -7.46 44.02
N ASN A 73 -14.63 -6.34 44.47
CA ASN A 73 -15.75 -6.37 45.40
C ASN A 73 -16.97 -7.10 44.80
N ALA A 74 -17.23 -6.91 43.50
CA ALA A 74 -18.26 -7.65 42.78
C ALA A 74 -17.95 -9.16 42.69
N LEU A 75 -16.68 -9.54 42.52
CA LEU A 75 -16.23 -10.92 42.47
C LEU A 75 -16.36 -11.60 43.84
N GLU A 76 -15.92 -10.93 44.91
CA GLU A 76 -16.04 -11.40 46.30
C GLU A 76 -17.49 -11.61 46.73
N ASN A 77 -18.37 -10.66 46.37
CA ASN A 77 -19.81 -10.75 46.65
C ASN A 77 -20.58 -11.68 45.70
N GLY A 78 -19.92 -12.27 44.70
CA GLY A 78 -20.53 -13.19 43.74
C GLY A 78 -21.50 -12.53 42.75
N GLN A 79 -21.36 -11.22 42.51
CA GLN A 79 -22.08 -10.52 41.43
C GLN A 79 -21.50 -10.86 40.05
N VAL A 80 -20.20 -11.14 39.99
CA VAL A 80 -19.48 -11.69 38.83
C VAL A 80 -18.82 -13.01 39.18
N ASP A 81 -18.67 -13.89 38.20
CA ASP A 81 -18.05 -15.22 38.34
C ASP A 81 -16.55 -15.21 38.03
N LEU A 82 -16.15 -14.31 37.12
CA LEU A 82 -14.80 -14.13 36.61
C LEU A 82 -14.45 -12.64 36.53
N MET A 83 -13.15 -12.34 36.45
CA MET A 83 -12.60 -11.03 36.12
C MET A 83 -11.54 -11.15 35.01
N ALA A 84 -11.47 -10.18 34.10
CA ALA A 84 -10.41 -10.09 33.08
C ALA A 84 -10.15 -8.63 32.63
N GLY A 85 -9.17 -8.45 31.75
CA GLY A 85 -8.84 -7.15 31.14
C GLY A 85 -7.75 -6.34 31.85
N THR A 86 -7.20 -6.87 32.94
CA THR A 86 -6.07 -6.29 33.65
C THR A 86 -4.97 -7.35 33.79
N PRO A 87 -3.69 -7.02 33.49
CA PRO A 87 -2.57 -7.93 33.66
C PRO A 87 -2.31 -8.15 35.16
N MET A 88 -2.57 -9.34 35.68
CA MET A 88 -2.47 -9.60 37.11
C MET A 88 -2.18 -11.08 37.43
N PRO A 89 -1.21 -11.38 38.31
CA PRO A 89 -0.92 -12.74 38.72
C PRO A 89 -1.95 -13.25 39.74
N ALA A 90 -1.96 -14.57 39.97
CA ALA A 90 -2.74 -15.16 41.06
C ALA A 90 -2.33 -14.56 42.42
N GLN A 91 -3.33 -14.25 43.25
CA GLN A 91 -3.14 -13.69 44.60
C GLN A 91 -3.83 -14.57 45.64
N PRO A 92 -3.46 -14.48 46.94
CA PRO A 92 -4.13 -15.26 47.98
C PRO A 92 -5.66 -15.07 47.95
N GLY A 93 -6.42 -16.15 47.76
CA GLY A 93 -7.89 -16.13 47.61
C GLY A 93 -8.41 -16.04 46.16
N LEU A 94 -7.54 -15.80 45.18
CA LEU A 94 -7.86 -15.75 43.76
C LEU A 94 -7.01 -16.74 42.96
N ILE A 95 -7.66 -17.42 42.03
CA ILE A 95 -7.05 -18.38 41.10
C ILE A 95 -7.07 -17.79 39.68
N ALA A 96 -6.03 -18.08 38.90
CA ALA A 96 -5.86 -17.58 37.54
C ALA A 96 -5.94 -18.71 36.51
N SER A 97 -6.49 -18.41 35.34
CA SER A 97 -6.37 -19.26 34.15
C SER A 97 -4.95 -19.26 33.58
N HIS A 98 -4.73 -20.09 32.56
CA HIS A 98 -3.56 -19.91 31.69
C HIS A 98 -3.63 -18.51 31.05
N ALA A 99 -2.45 -17.97 30.75
CA ALA A 99 -2.33 -16.70 30.07
C ALA A 99 -2.96 -16.80 28.69
N PHE A 100 -3.96 -15.96 28.41
CA PHE A 100 -4.54 -15.87 27.06
C PHE A 100 -3.90 -14.76 26.25
N PHE A 101 -3.26 -13.79 26.89
CA PHE A 101 -2.52 -12.75 26.20
C PHE A 101 -1.31 -12.32 27.03
N THR A 102 -0.16 -12.21 26.38
CA THR A 102 1.07 -11.68 26.97
C THR A 102 1.40 -10.37 26.29
N ASN A 103 1.71 -9.34 27.08
CA ASN A 103 2.09 -8.03 26.57
C ASN A 103 3.38 -7.57 27.24
N ARG A 104 4.15 -6.73 26.56
CA ARG A 104 5.36 -6.12 27.13
C ARG A 104 5.11 -4.64 27.34
N HIS A 105 5.75 -4.04 28.33
CA HIS A 105 5.78 -2.59 28.45
C HIS A 105 6.85 -2.01 27.54
N VAL A 106 6.60 -0.80 27.05
CA VAL A 106 7.44 -0.04 26.13
C VAL A 106 7.60 1.39 26.61
N GLU A 107 8.70 2.00 26.22
CA GLU A 107 8.95 3.41 26.36
C GLU A 107 8.52 4.16 25.09
N VAL A 108 7.53 5.01 25.24
CA VAL A 108 7.09 5.94 24.20
C VAL A 108 7.74 7.29 24.44
N ARG A 109 8.40 7.82 23.40
CA ARG A 109 9.09 9.12 23.42
C ARG A 109 8.74 9.93 22.18
N SER A 110 8.97 11.24 22.23
CA SER A 110 8.90 12.10 21.05
C SER A 110 9.96 11.70 20.00
N LYS A 111 9.62 11.78 18.71
CA LYS A 111 10.56 11.58 17.59
C LYS A 111 11.73 12.56 17.60
N ASN A 112 11.48 13.77 18.09
CA ASN A 112 12.46 14.85 18.16
C ASN A 112 13.33 14.79 19.42
N TRP A 113 13.17 13.75 20.24
CA TRP A 113 13.96 13.58 21.45
C TRP A 113 15.40 13.17 21.12
N ASP A 114 16.36 13.92 21.68
CA ASP A 114 17.80 13.75 21.45
C ASP A 114 18.44 13.01 22.64
N PRO A 115 18.87 11.75 22.46
CA PRO A 115 19.46 10.94 23.53
C PRO A 115 20.83 11.45 24.00
N THR A 116 21.51 12.31 23.23
CA THR A 116 22.85 12.80 23.59
C THR A 116 22.81 13.95 24.59
N LYS A 117 21.65 14.60 24.75
CA LYS A 117 21.49 15.77 25.62
C LYS A 117 21.18 15.40 27.07
N ARG A 118 20.60 14.23 27.35
CA ARG A 118 20.17 13.82 28.70
C ARG A 118 20.20 12.30 28.86
N THR A 119 20.76 11.83 29.98
CA THR A 119 20.87 10.39 30.30
C THR A 119 19.69 9.84 31.11
N HIS A 120 18.90 10.69 31.78
CA HIS A 120 17.72 10.28 32.56
C HIS A 120 16.50 11.20 32.25
N PRO A 121 15.26 10.66 32.29
CA PRO A 121 14.04 11.45 32.09
C PRO A 121 13.70 12.29 33.34
N GLU A 122 13.29 13.54 33.15
CA GLU A 122 12.87 14.46 34.21
C GLU A 122 11.45 14.11 34.68
N THR A 123 10.56 13.76 33.74
CA THR A 123 9.21 13.27 34.05
C THR A 123 8.89 11.95 33.34
N VAL A 124 8.60 10.91 34.11
CA VAL A 124 8.06 9.64 33.62
C VAL A 124 6.55 9.62 33.82
N ALA A 125 5.81 9.46 32.73
CA ALA A 125 4.38 9.24 32.74
C ALA A 125 4.05 7.75 32.90
N ILE A 126 3.04 7.45 33.72
CA ILE A 126 2.50 6.10 33.95
C ILE A 126 0.98 6.15 34.08
N VAL A 127 0.31 5.01 33.94
CA VAL A 127 -1.14 4.91 34.14
C VAL A 127 -1.49 4.57 35.58
N ASN A 128 -2.58 5.15 36.07
CA ASN A 128 -3.15 4.89 37.39
C ASN A 128 -3.50 3.40 37.52
N ASN A 129 -3.25 2.82 38.70
CA ASN A 129 -3.53 1.41 39.02
C ASN A 129 -2.71 0.33 38.27
N GLU A 130 -1.69 0.68 37.48
CA GLU A 130 -0.68 -0.32 37.11
C GLU A 130 0.26 -0.55 38.30
N PRO A 131 0.46 -1.81 38.75
CA PRO A 131 1.38 -2.08 39.85
C PRO A 131 2.81 -1.73 39.43
N LEU A 132 3.34 -0.64 39.99
CA LEU A 132 4.73 -0.25 39.80
C LEU A 132 5.60 -1.27 40.53
N SER A 133 6.30 -2.12 39.77
CA SER A 133 7.27 -3.03 40.35
C SER A 133 8.36 -2.22 41.08
N PRO A 134 8.93 -2.71 42.19
CA PRO A 134 10.11 -2.09 42.79
C PRO A 134 11.26 -1.90 41.77
N GLU A 135 11.34 -2.79 40.77
CA GLU A 135 12.26 -2.72 39.63
C GLU A 135 11.98 -1.51 38.72
N PHE A 136 10.72 -1.11 38.52
CA PHE A 136 10.35 0.09 37.77
C PHE A 136 10.96 1.36 38.39
N LEU A 137 10.76 1.52 39.70
CA LEU A 137 11.28 2.67 40.45
C LEU A 137 12.82 2.67 40.50
N PHE A 138 13.43 1.48 40.55
CA PHE A 138 14.89 1.33 40.52
C PHE A 138 15.49 1.66 39.15
N ASN A 139 14.86 1.24 38.04
CA ASN A 139 15.46 1.34 36.70
C ASN A 139 15.34 2.72 36.04
N TYR A 140 14.29 3.49 36.31
CA TYR A 140 14.03 4.75 35.60
C TYR A 140 14.63 6.00 36.24
N HIS A 141 14.97 5.97 37.54
CA HIS A 141 15.60 7.08 38.29
C HIS A 141 15.05 8.47 37.92
N ALA A 142 13.72 8.61 37.82
CA ALA A 142 13.08 9.85 37.37
C ALA A 142 13.02 10.90 38.48
N ASP A 143 13.22 12.18 38.12
CA ASP A 143 13.06 13.30 39.06
C ASP A 143 11.60 13.44 39.51
N LYS A 144 10.65 13.14 38.62
CA LYS A 144 9.21 13.16 38.88
C LYS A 144 8.48 12.03 38.16
N THR A 145 7.54 11.40 38.86
CA THR A 145 6.58 10.45 38.26
C THR A 145 5.21 11.12 38.17
N ALA A 146 4.60 11.11 36.99
CA ALA A 146 3.27 11.67 36.73
C ALA A 146 2.28 10.54 36.41
N VAL A 147 1.21 10.45 37.19
CA VAL A 147 0.19 9.41 37.05
C VAL A 147 -0.99 9.96 36.23
N TYR A 148 -1.39 9.22 35.20
CA TYR A 148 -2.49 9.57 34.31
C TYR A 148 -3.61 8.53 34.39
N PRO A 149 -4.88 8.91 34.18
CA PRO A 149 -6.01 8.00 34.40
C PRO A 149 -6.10 6.86 33.38
N ASN A 150 -5.57 7.03 32.17
CA ASN A 150 -5.62 6.02 31.10
C ASN A 150 -4.43 6.13 30.14
N GLN A 151 -4.28 5.12 29.27
CA GLN A 151 -3.17 5.02 28.31
C GLN A 151 -3.11 6.21 27.34
N LEU A 152 -4.27 6.73 26.92
CA LEU A 152 -4.36 7.86 26.01
C LEU A 152 -3.78 9.15 26.62
N GLN A 153 -4.18 9.49 27.84
CA GLN A 153 -3.70 10.69 28.53
C GLN A 153 -2.18 10.64 28.75
N GLY A 154 -1.63 9.45 29.03
CA GLY A 154 -0.18 9.25 29.14
C GLY A 154 0.57 9.48 27.82
N LEU A 155 0.03 8.99 26.69
CA LEU A 155 0.60 9.25 25.36
C LEU A 155 0.56 10.75 25.00
N LEU A 156 -0.58 11.41 25.24
CA LEU A 156 -0.74 12.85 24.97
C LEU A 156 0.20 13.69 25.83
N ALA A 157 0.49 13.27 27.06
CA ALA A 157 1.46 13.95 27.91
C ALA A 157 2.86 13.99 27.26
N VAL A 158 3.30 12.92 26.61
CA VAL A 158 4.58 12.92 25.87
C VAL A 158 4.47 13.69 24.56
N ALA A 159 3.35 13.56 23.84
CA ALA A 159 3.15 14.24 22.56
C ALA A 159 3.20 15.77 22.70
N TYR A 160 2.69 16.30 23.80
CA TYR A 160 2.67 17.73 24.11
C TYR A 160 3.82 18.20 25.01
N GLY A 161 4.75 17.32 25.39
CA GLY A 161 5.93 17.67 26.18
C GLY A 161 5.69 17.88 27.68
N ASN A 162 4.57 17.40 28.22
CA ASN A 162 4.29 17.37 29.67
C ASN A 162 5.01 16.21 30.38
N ALA A 163 5.50 15.22 29.64
CA ALA A 163 6.36 14.14 30.13
C ALA A 163 7.43 13.79 29.07
N ASP A 164 8.60 13.33 29.51
CA ASP A 164 9.69 12.96 28.59
C ASP A 164 9.54 11.55 28.02
N VAL A 165 8.94 10.66 28.81
CA VAL A 165 8.71 9.27 28.47
C VAL A 165 7.42 8.80 29.09
N PHE A 166 6.68 8.00 28.35
CA PHE A 166 5.52 7.28 28.84
C PHE A 166 5.82 5.80 28.81
N VAL A 167 5.70 5.15 29.97
CA VAL A 167 5.90 3.71 30.08
C VAL A 167 4.54 3.04 30.15
N THR A 168 4.26 2.21 29.15
CA THR A 168 2.93 1.66 28.90
C THR A 168 3.03 0.32 28.20
N ASN A 169 1.93 -0.43 28.15
CA ASN A 169 1.88 -1.67 27.42
C ASN A 169 1.97 -1.45 25.88
N ALA A 170 2.70 -2.32 25.19
CA ALA A 170 3.07 -2.16 23.78
C ALA A 170 1.87 -2.17 22.84
N THR A 171 0.91 -3.06 23.12
CA THR A 171 -0.31 -3.21 22.31
C THR A 171 -1.16 -1.93 22.35
N SER A 172 -1.40 -1.36 23.54
CA SER A 172 -2.11 -0.09 23.72
C SER A 172 -1.36 1.08 23.10
N ALA A 173 -0.04 1.14 23.29
CA ALA A 173 0.79 2.19 22.70
C ALA A 173 0.69 2.18 21.17
N ASN A 174 0.91 1.02 20.54
CA ASN A 174 0.89 0.93 19.08
C ASN A 174 -0.51 1.19 18.52
N TYR A 175 -1.54 0.57 19.11
CA TYR A 175 -2.93 0.79 18.71
C TYR A 175 -3.33 2.27 18.80
N LEU A 176 -3.06 2.94 19.91
CA LEU A 176 -3.46 4.34 20.11
C LEU A 176 -2.62 5.32 19.29
N ILE A 177 -1.30 5.09 19.13
CA ILE A 177 -0.46 5.92 18.28
C ILE A 177 -0.93 5.85 16.83
N ASP A 178 -1.27 4.65 16.35
CA ASP A 178 -1.72 4.43 14.97
C ASP A 178 -3.15 4.94 14.75
N GLN A 179 -4.11 4.57 15.60
CA GLN A 179 -5.50 5.02 15.50
C GLN A 179 -5.65 6.54 15.58
N LEU A 180 -4.88 7.19 16.44
CA LEU A 180 -4.95 8.64 16.64
C LEU A 180 -3.91 9.42 15.83
N GLN A 181 -3.13 8.74 14.99
CA GLN A 181 -2.10 9.33 14.13
C GLN A 181 -1.16 10.26 14.93
N LEU A 182 -0.66 9.79 16.08
CA LEU A 182 0.27 10.52 16.93
C LEU A 182 1.69 10.46 16.33
N LEU A 183 1.87 11.04 15.13
CA LEU A 183 3.06 10.93 14.30
C LEU A 183 4.34 11.47 14.96
N THR A 184 4.20 12.28 16.01
CA THR A 184 5.30 12.83 16.81
C THR A 184 5.85 11.85 17.83
N LEU A 185 5.17 10.72 18.08
CA LEU A 185 5.57 9.69 19.03
C LEU A 185 6.21 8.48 18.34
N GLN A 186 7.06 7.79 19.07
CA GLN A 186 7.66 6.52 18.65
C GLN A 186 7.92 5.62 19.86
N ILE A 187 7.81 4.31 19.65
CA ILE A 187 8.22 3.29 20.62
C ILE A 187 9.72 3.07 20.42
N ARG A 188 10.52 3.40 21.44
CA ARG A 188 11.99 3.34 21.39
C ARG A 188 12.56 2.06 22.01
N ASN A 189 12.06 1.69 23.19
CA ASN A 189 12.60 0.58 23.97
C ASN A 189 11.47 -0.27 24.53
N PHE A 190 11.73 -1.54 24.81
CA PHE A 190 10.95 -2.27 25.81
C PHE A 190 11.35 -1.81 27.21
N ALA A 191 10.38 -1.73 28.10
CA ALA A 191 10.65 -1.44 29.50
C ALA A 191 11.42 -2.61 30.13
N PRO A 192 12.36 -2.36 31.07
CA PRO A 192 13.27 -3.35 31.64
C PRO A 192 12.62 -4.27 32.70
N TYR A 193 11.31 -4.48 32.61
CA TYR A 193 10.54 -5.35 33.52
C TYR A 193 9.40 -6.03 32.75
N HIS A 194 8.93 -7.16 33.28
CA HIS A 194 7.83 -7.92 32.68
C HIS A 194 6.54 -7.62 33.41
N SER A 195 5.51 -7.30 32.65
CA SER A 195 4.16 -7.18 33.17
C SER A 195 3.55 -8.56 33.35
N ALA A 196 2.64 -8.66 34.31
CA ALA A 196 1.88 -9.88 34.50
C ALA A 196 1.11 -10.24 33.21
N PRO A 197 0.90 -11.52 32.92
CA PRO A 197 0.07 -11.91 31.79
C PRO A 197 -1.40 -11.52 32.01
N TYR A 198 -2.15 -11.43 30.91
CA TYR A 198 -3.61 -11.34 30.98
C TYR A 198 -4.19 -12.74 31.17
N THR A 199 -4.88 -12.90 32.29
CA THR A 199 -5.52 -14.15 32.72
C THR A 199 -6.96 -13.89 33.11
N PHE A 200 -7.81 -14.93 33.08
CA PHE A 200 -9.10 -14.90 33.74
C PHE A 200 -8.90 -15.22 35.22
N LEU A 201 -9.37 -14.33 36.09
CA LEU A 201 -9.29 -14.50 37.54
C LEU A 201 -10.65 -14.95 38.10
N ALA A 202 -10.62 -15.84 39.08
CA ALA A 202 -11.81 -16.30 39.80
C ALA A 202 -11.49 -16.50 41.28
N LEU A 203 -12.53 -16.59 42.11
CA LEU A 203 -12.37 -17.11 43.48
C LEU A 203 -12.07 -18.60 43.47
N GLU A 204 -11.37 -19.11 44.50
CA GLU A 204 -11.03 -20.54 44.64
C GLU A 204 -12.25 -21.47 44.49
N LYS A 205 -13.45 -21.03 44.92
CA LYS A 205 -14.71 -21.79 44.75
C LYS A 205 -15.04 -22.10 43.28
N ASN A 206 -14.53 -21.31 42.33
CA ASN A 206 -14.74 -21.44 40.89
C ASN A 206 -13.62 -22.21 40.17
N GLN A 207 -12.78 -22.99 40.88
CA GLN A 207 -11.69 -23.77 40.29
C GLN A 207 -12.10 -24.64 39.09
N LYS A 208 -13.30 -25.23 39.14
CA LYS A 208 -13.81 -26.05 38.02
C LYS A 208 -13.98 -25.24 36.73
N LEU A 209 -14.37 -23.96 36.83
CA LEU A 209 -14.55 -23.07 35.68
C LEU A 209 -13.19 -22.70 35.08
N ILE A 210 -12.21 -22.36 35.93
CA ILE A 210 -10.84 -22.06 35.49
C ILE A 210 -10.21 -23.28 34.79
N ASN A 211 -10.31 -24.47 35.37
CA ASN A 211 -9.77 -25.68 34.75
C ASN A 211 -10.41 -25.96 33.38
N TYR A 212 -11.70 -25.68 33.23
CA TYR A 212 -12.40 -25.85 31.95
C TYR A 212 -11.97 -24.81 30.90
N ILE A 213 -11.79 -23.55 31.31
CA ILE A 213 -11.24 -22.50 30.44
C ILE A 213 -9.82 -22.87 29.98
N ASN A 214 -8.96 -23.36 30.88
CA ASN A 214 -7.59 -23.77 30.54
C ASN A 214 -7.58 -24.90 29.51
N GLN A 215 -8.47 -25.89 29.65
CA GLN A 215 -8.59 -26.99 28.66
C GLN A 215 -8.98 -26.49 27.28
N ILE A 216 -9.87 -25.50 27.19
CA ILE A 216 -10.25 -24.91 25.91
C ILE A 216 -9.08 -24.11 25.33
N GLN A 217 -8.41 -23.30 26.16
CA GLN A 217 -7.25 -22.50 25.75
C GLN A 217 -6.12 -23.36 25.17
N GLU A 218 -5.86 -24.55 25.73
CA GLU A 218 -4.87 -25.51 25.20
C GLU A 218 -5.25 -26.09 23.83
N LEU A 219 -6.54 -26.09 23.49
CA LEU A 219 -7.05 -26.61 22.22
C LEU A 219 -7.22 -25.53 21.14
N LEU A 220 -7.01 -24.24 21.47
CA LEU A 220 -7.16 -23.16 20.50
C LEU A 220 -6.05 -23.21 19.45
N PRO A 221 -6.38 -23.17 18.15
CA PRO A 221 -5.38 -23.09 17.09
C PRO A 221 -4.56 -21.81 17.22
N SER A 222 -3.23 -21.90 17.10
CA SER A 222 -2.32 -20.74 17.16
C SER A 222 -2.69 -19.62 16.18
N ARG A 223 -3.34 -19.98 15.06
CA ARG A 223 -3.87 -19.05 14.06
C ARG A 223 -4.94 -18.11 14.63
N ALA A 224 -5.85 -18.60 15.47
CA ALA A 224 -6.93 -17.79 16.04
C ALA A 224 -6.37 -16.71 16.99
N THR A 225 -5.37 -17.06 17.80
CA THR A 225 -4.63 -16.12 18.63
C THR A 225 -3.88 -15.08 17.80
N GLY A 226 -3.25 -15.51 16.70
CA GLY A 226 -2.60 -14.60 15.74
C GLY A 226 -3.58 -13.61 15.11
N GLU A 227 -4.75 -14.07 14.64
CA GLU A 227 -5.77 -13.22 14.02
C GLU A 227 -6.32 -12.15 14.98
N ILE A 228 -6.54 -12.49 16.26
CA ILE A 228 -6.93 -11.50 17.28
C ILE A 228 -5.82 -10.48 17.50
N GLN A 229 -4.55 -10.92 17.56
CA GLN A 229 -3.42 -10.02 17.68
C GLN A 229 -3.36 -9.06 16.48
N GLN A 230 -3.39 -9.57 15.25
CA GLN A 230 -3.35 -8.72 14.04
C GLN A 230 -4.46 -7.68 14.00
N ARG A 231 -5.68 -8.07 14.39
CA ARG A 231 -6.85 -7.18 14.39
C ARG A 231 -6.67 -5.96 15.31
N TRP A 232 -5.98 -6.12 16.43
CA TRP A 232 -5.88 -5.10 17.48
C TRP A 232 -4.48 -4.49 17.65
N PHE A 233 -3.45 -4.98 16.95
CA PHE A 233 -2.07 -4.50 17.14
C PHE A 233 -1.77 -3.18 16.43
N GLY A 234 -2.49 -2.80 15.36
CA GLY A 234 -2.26 -1.56 14.59
C GLY A 234 -1.13 -1.66 13.54
N GLY A 235 -0.95 -0.62 12.71
CA GLY A 235 -0.08 -0.59 11.53
C GLY A 235 1.46 -0.52 11.76
N LYS A 236 2.19 -0.79 10.67
CA LYS A 236 3.61 -1.19 10.55
C LYS A 236 4.73 -0.20 10.97
N HIS A 237 4.44 1.00 11.51
CA HIS A 237 5.39 2.14 11.41
C HIS A 237 6.01 2.67 12.71
N HIS A 238 5.68 2.11 13.88
CA HIS A 238 6.07 2.73 15.18
C HIS A 238 7.04 1.93 16.04
N TYR A 239 7.32 0.67 15.69
CA TYR A 239 8.29 -0.17 16.39
C TYR A 239 9.69 0.07 15.83
N ASN A 240 10.52 0.78 16.61
CA ASN A 240 11.95 0.81 16.40
C ASN A 240 12.59 0.29 17.69
N ILE A 241 12.39 -1.00 17.96
CA ILE A 241 12.72 -1.61 19.24
C ILE A 241 14.16 -2.09 19.23
N ASP A 242 15.01 -1.40 19.99
CA ASP A 242 16.26 -1.99 20.49
C ASP A 242 15.92 -2.85 21.73
N ALA A 243 15.47 -4.11 21.52
CA ALA A 243 15.09 -5.00 22.62
C ALA A 243 16.33 -5.48 23.39
N LYS A 244 16.34 -5.34 24.73
CA LYS A 244 17.20 -6.19 25.59
C LYS A 244 16.61 -7.60 25.62
N LEU A 245 17.27 -8.52 24.92
CA LEU A 245 16.97 -9.95 24.91
C LEU A 245 17.09 -10.54 26.33
N LEU A 246 16.13 -11.36 26.77
CA LEU A 246 16.18 -12.01 28.09
C LEU A 246 17.06 -13.26 28.03
N LEU A 247 18.33 -13.02 28.21
CA LEU A 247 19.35 -14.05 28.25
C LEU A 247 19.50 -14.59 29.67
N THR A 248 19.66 -15.90 29.79
CA THR A 248 20.04 -16.53 31.07
C THR A 248 21.47 -16.10 31.44
N GLU A 249 21.84 -16.17 32.73
CA GLU A 249 23.22 -15.86 33.14
C GLU A 249 24.26 -16.73 32.39
N GLN A 250 23.91 -17.97 32.07
CA GLN A 250 24.74 -18.88 31.26
C GLN A 250 24.93 -18.34 29.84
N GLU A 251 23.86 -17.88 29.18
CA GLU A 251 23.93 -17.31 27.83
C GLU A 251 24.67 -15.98 27.79
N VAL A 252 24.46 -15.09 28.77
CA VAL A 252 25.20 -13.82 28.88
C VAL A 252 26.70 -14.09 29.05
N ASN A 253 27.05 -15.03 29.92
CA ASN A 253 28.44 -15.45 30.12
C ASN A 253 29.02 -16.09 28.85
N TRP A 254 28.23 -16.91 28.16
CA TRP A 254 28.63 -17.53 26.89
C TRP A 254 28.95 -16.48 25.82
N ILE A 255 28.10 -15.46 25.64
CA ILE A 255 28.32 -14.37 24.67
C ILE A 255 29.60 -13.59 24.99
N GLN A 256 29.89 -13.35 26.27
CA GLN A 256 31.12 -12.67 26.68
C GLN A 256 32.39 -13.46 26.31
N HIS A 257 32.33 -14.80 26.33
CA HIS A 257 33.45 -15.67 25.99
C HIS A 257 33.49 -16.10 24.52
N HIS A 258 32.38 -15.98 23.79
CA HIS A 258 32.25 -16.32 22.37
C HIS A 258 31.69 -15.13 21.57
N PRO A 259 32.44 -14.02 21.49
CA PRO A 259 31.95 -12.81 20.84
C PRO A 259 31.87 -12.91 19.31
N VAL A 260 32.50 -13.92 18.72
CA VAL A 260 32.55 -14.15 17.27
C VAL A 260 32.02 -15.56 16.97
N VAL A 261 31.01 -15.63 16.10
CA VAL A 261 30.42 -16.88 15.59
C VAL A 261 30.65 -16.92 14.09
N THR A 262 31.22 -18.03 13.60
CA THR A 262 31.51 -18.21 12.17
C THR A 262 30.35 -18.88 11.44
N TYR A 263 30.04 -18.42 10.23
CA TYR A 263 28.99 -19.03 9.40
C TYR A 263 29.42 -19.24 7.96
N VAL A 264 28.84 -20.24 7.29
CA VAL A 264 29.11 -20.51 5.87
C VAL A 264 28.47 -19.45 4.99
N ALA A 265 29.28 -18.80 4.15
CA ALA A 265 28.84 -17.88 3.11
C ALA A 265 29.14 -18.45 1.71
N PRO A 266 28.20 -19.16 1.06
CA PRO A 266 28.40 -19.68 -0.29
C PRO A 266 28.34 -18.55 -1.34
N GLN A 267 28.94 -18.79 -2.51
CA GLN A 267 28.96 -17.78 -3.58
C GLN A 267 27.61 -17.61 -4.29
N ASP A 268 26.72 -18.61 -4.28
CA ASP A 268 25.65 -18.73 -5.28
C ASP A 268 24.28 -19.22 -4.76
N LEU A 269 23.96 -19.07 -3.46
CA LEU A 269 22.70 -19.52 -2.87
C LEU A 269 21.64 -18.40 -2.76
N ALA A 270 21.46 -17.61 -3.82
CA ALA A 270 20.45 -16.56 -3.84
C ALA A 270 19.01 -17.12 -3.85
N PRO A 271 18.02 -16.45 -3.20
CA PRO A 271 18.11 -15.24 -2.38
C PRO A 271 18.45 -15.49 -0.90
N LEU A 272 18.84 -16.72 -0.54
CA LEU A 272 18.96 -17.15 0.86
C LEU A 272 20.24 -16.62 1.52
N VAL A 273 21.40 -16.83 0.88
CA VAL A 273 22.69 -16.22 1.24
C VAL A 273 23.60 -16.29 0.02
N PHE A 274 24.10 -15.15 -0.44
CA PHE A 274 24.97 -15.09 -1.60
C PHE A 274 25.86 -13.87 -1.54
N ARG A 275 26.90 -13.87 -2.35
CA ARG A 275 27.77 -12.72 -2.51
C ARG A 275 27.30 -11.88 -3.67
N ASP A 276 26.97 -10.62 -3.40
CA ASP A 276 26.67 -9.64 -4.43
C ASP A 276 27.92 -9.41 -5.30
N ARG A 277 27.80 -9.63 -6.61
CA ARG A 277 28.92 -9.50 -7.55
C ARG A 277 29.36 -8.06 -7.80
N GLN A 278 28.49 -7.07 -7.58
CA GLN A 278 28.80 -5.66 -7.75
C GLN A 278 29.48 -5.06 -6.51
N THR A 279 28.90 -5.33 -5.33
CA THR A 279 29.38 -4.74 -4.07
C THR A 279 30.40 -5.60 -3.36
N GLY A 280 30.48 -6.89 -3.71
CA GLY A 280 31.34 -7.87 -3.06
C GLY A 280 30.92 -8.24 -1.64
N LYS A 281 29.82 -7.67 -1.13
CA LYS A 281 29.23 -7.93 0.19
C LYS A 281 28.30 -9.15 0.14
N ILE A 282 28.05 -9.75 1.29
CA ILE A 282 27.09 -10.84 1.43
C ILE A 282 25.70 -10.24 1.62
N ALA A 283 24.72 -10.82 0.95
CA ALA A 283 23.33 -10.43 1.01
C ALA A 283 22.42 -11.67 0.99
N GLY A 284 21.20 -11.53 1.45
CA GLY A 284 20.18 -12.58 1.40
C GLY A 284 19.34 -12.67 2.66
N PHE A 285 18.24 -13.41 2.56
CA PHE A 285 17.26 -13.59 3.64
C PHE A 285 17.90 -13.99 4.99
N SER A 286 18.83 -14.95 4.98
CA SER A 286 19.48 -15.40 6.22
C SER A 286 20.52 -14.41 6.75
N VAL A 287 21.04 -13.51 5.91
CA VAL A 287 21.97 -12.45 6.32
C VAL A 287 21.23 -11.37 7.09
N ASP A 288 20.05 -10.96 6.63
CA ASP A 288 19.22 -9.99 7.34
C ASP A 288 18.77 -10.53 8.71
N LEU A 289 18.45 -11.83 8.79
CA LEU A 289 18.18 -12.50 10.07
C LEU A 289 19.42 -12.52 10.98
N ILE A 290 20.61 -12.81 10.43
CA ILE A 290 21.87 -12.72 11.18
C ILE A 290 22.12 -11.30 11.70
N ASP A 291 21.81 -10.27 10.92
CA ASP A 291 21.94 -8.87 11.33
C ASP A 291 20.96 -8.50 12.45
N ILE A 292 19.74 -9.05 12.43
CA ILE A 292 18.79 -8.93 13.54
C ILE A 292 19.35 -9.61 14.80
N ILE A 293 19.84 -10.86 14.67
CA ILE A 293 20.44 -11.60 15.79
C ILE A 293 21.65 -10.84 16.35
N SER A 294 22.53 -10.32 15.49
CA SER A 294 23.72 -9.58 15.89
C SER A 294 23.35 -8.30 16.65
N ARG A 295 22.38 -7.53 16.16
CA ARG A 295 21.92 -6.30 16.83
C ARG A 295 21.29 -6.57 18.20
N GLN A 296 20.50 -7.64 18.34
CA GLN A 296 19.79 -7.95 19.59
C GLN A 296 20.67 -8.63 20.64
N THR A 297 21.69 -9.39 20.21
CA THR A 297 22.55 -10.18 21.12
C THR A 297 23.92 -9.56 21.38
N GLY A 298 24.41 -8.73 20.45
CA GLY A 298 25.79 -8.23 20.44
C GLY A 298 26.83 -9.22 19.92
N ILE A 299 26.42 -10.44 19.51
CA ILE A 299 27.31 -11.42 18.88
C ILE A 299 27.74 -10.91 17.50
N LYS A 300 29.04 -11.01 17.20
CA LYS A 300 29.56 -10.71 15.86
C LYS A 300 29.55 -11.98 15.02
N PHE A 301 28.94 -11.91 13.84
CA PHE A 301 28.94 -13.03 12.91
C PHE A 301 29.97 -12.80 11.80
N GLU A 302 30.90 -13.74 11.65
CA GLU A 302 31.94 -13.67 10.63
C GLU A 302 31.71 -14.70 9.51
N PRO A 303 31.63 -14.28 8.24
CA PRO A 303 31.42 -15.19 7.14
C PRO A 303 32.71 -15.93 6.75
N ILE A 304 32.61 -17.25 6.60
CA ILE A 304 33.63 -18.10 5.99
C ILE A 304 33.18 -18.44 4.58
N TYR A 305 33.91 -17.91 3.60
CA TYR A 305 33.61 -18.12 2.18
C TYR A 305 33.93 -19.55 1.76
N ALA A 306 32.93 -20.24 1.23
CA ALA A 306 33.07 -21.55 0.61
C ALA A 306 32.91 -21.41 -0.92
N GLN A 307 33.60 -22.25 -1.69
CA GLN A 307 33.46 -22.29 -3.15
C GLN A 307 32.09 -22.81 -3.57
N ASP A 308 31.60 -23.84 -2.87
CA ASP A 308 30.29 -24.45 -3.10
C ASP A 308 29.60 -24.83 -1.78
N THR A 309 28.29 -25.11 -1.86
CA THR A 309 27.47 -25.50 -0.69
C THR A 309 27.97 -26.81 -0.04
N GLY A 310 28.57 -27.71 -0.81
CA GLY A 310 29.12 -28.97 -0.31
C GLY A 310 30.40 -28.79 0.50
N GLU A 311 31.28 -27.88 0.11
CA GLU A 311 32.46 -27.48 0.88
C GLU A 311 32.06 -26.87 2.22
N GLY A 312 31.07 -25.98 2.21
CA GLY A 312 30.50 -25.39 3.42
C GLY A 312 29.98 -26.45 4.40
N MET A 313 29.22 -27.44 3.89
CA MET A 313 28.71 -28.54 4.70
C MET A 313 29.83 -29.42 5.29
N ARG A 314 30.85 -29.77 4.50
CA ARG A 314 32.00 -30.55 5.00
C ARG A 314 32.74 -29.82 6.12
N ASN A 315 33.00 -28.52 5.93
CA ASN A 315 33.68 -27.71 6.95
C ASN A 315 32.84 -27.56 8.23
N PHE A 316 31.51 -27.49 8.11
CA PHE A 316 30.60 -27.50 9.26
C PHE A 316 30.61 -28.84 10.01
N VAL A 317 30.55 -29.97 9.29
CA VAL A 317 30.63 -31.33 9.89
C VAL A 317 31.99 -31.60 10.54
N ASP A 318 33.08 -31.10 9.95
CA ASP A 318 34.43 -31.15 10.52
C ASP A 318 34.60 -30.28 11.78
N GLY A 319 33.60 -29.48 12.15
CA GLY A 319 33.63 -28.56 13.29
C GLY A 319 34.50 -27.31 13.06
N LYS A 320 34.84 -26.98 11.81
CA LYS A 320 35.61 -25.76 11.46
C LYS A 320 34.73 -24.51 11.37
N ILE A 321 33.40 -24.67 11.36
CA ILE A 321 32.41 -23.61 11.23
C ILE A 321 31.31 -23.84 12.26
N ASP A 322 30.85 -22.75 12.88
CA ASP A 322 29.92 -22.81 14.00
C ASP A 322 28.46 -22.96 13.55
N MET A 323 28.11 -22.37 12.40
CA MET A 323 26.72 -22.28 11.95
C MET A 323 26.56 -22.36 10.41
N LEU A 324 25.49 -23.00 9.96
CA LEU A 324 24.93 -22.85 8.62
C LEU A 324 23.73 -21.88 8.70
N PRO A 325 23.77 -20.74 7.95
CA PRO A 325 22.74 -19.69 8.04
C PRO A 325 21.34 -20.17 7.73
N ILE A 326 21.21 -21.15 6.83
CA ILE A 326 19.91 -21.66 6.44
C ILE A 326 20.07 -23.05 5.82
N VAL A 327 19.29 -23.99 6.34
CA VAL A 327 19.20 -25.36 5.83
C VAL A 327 17.75 -25.79 5.79
N ALA A 328 17.41 -26.59 4.78
CA ALA A 328 16.09 -27.21 4.66
C ALA A 328 16.10 -28.57 5.35
N VAL A 329 15.27 -28.75 6.37
CA VAL A 329 15.10 -30.03 7.07
C VAL A 329 13.69 -30.57 6.88
N ARG A 330 13.57 -31.90 6.75
CA ARG A 330 12.29 -32.60 6.73
C ARG A 330 11.91 -33.03 8.14
N ASN A 331 10.63 -32.93 8.48
CA ASN A 331 10.11 -33.31 9.80
C ASN A 331 10.63 -34.71 10.21
N GLY A 332 11.40 -34.77 11.30
CA GLY A 332 11.91 -36.03 11.86
C GLY A 332 13.21 -36.61 11.28
N GLN A 333 13.86 -35.94 10.31
CA GLN A 333 15.22 -36.29 9.87
C GLN A 333 16.23 -35.24 10.33
N TYR A 334 16.45 -35.19 11.63
CA TYR A 334 17.54 -34.41 12.22
C TYR A 334 18.81 -35.23 12.14
N GLY A 335 19.84 -34.71 11.47
CA GLY A 335 21.19 -35.25 11.64
C GLY A 335 21.66 -35.08 13.09
N SER A 336 22.93 -35.33 13.37
CA SER A 336 23.50 -35.10 14.70
C SER A 336 23.63 -33.62 15.10
N ASN A 337 23.12 -32.69 14.29
CA ASN A 337 23.29 -31.24 14.45
C ASN A 337 22.18 -30.62 15.31
N LEU A 338 22.45 -29.44 15.88
CA LEU A 338 21.43 -28.64 16.53
C LEU A 338 20.74 -27.76 15.49
N TYR A 339 19.41 -27.66 15.58
CA TYR A 339 18.62 -26.84 14.66
C TYR A 339 17.81 -25.82 15.46
N SER A 340 17.75 -24.59 14.96
CA SER A 340 16.91 -23.55 15.55
C SER A 340 15.41 -23.84 15.36
N SER A 341 14.57 -23.00 15.95
CA SER A 341 13.18 -22.84 15.54
C SER A 341 13.11 -22.51 14.04
N PRO A 342 12.13 -23.07 13.29
CA PRO A 342 11.98 -22.79 11.87
C PRO A 342 11.73 -21.30 11.60
N VAL A 343 12.45 -20.74 10.62
CA VAL A 343 12.32 -19.32 10.21
C VAL A 343 11.51 -19.14 8.94
N ALA A 344 11.31 -20.20 8.15
CA ALA A 344 10.45 -20.20 6.98
C ALA A 344 10.04 -21.62 6.60
N GLN A 345 9.03 -21.75 5.74
CA GLN A 345 8.65 -23.02 5.12
C GLN A 345 8.78 -22.92 3.60
N SER A 346 9.21 -24.00 2.94
CA SER A 346 9.33 -24.01 1.49
C SER A 346 9.08 -25.40 0.89
N LEU A 347 8.92 -25.47 -0.42
CA LEU A 347 8.71 -26.70 -1.18
C LEU A 347 9.77 -26.82 -2.27
N TRP A 348 9.96 -28.01 -2.84
CA TRP A 348 10.82 -28.18 -4.01
C TRP A 348 10.04 -27.89 -5.30
N GLY A 349 10.40 -26.82 -6.00
CA GLY A 349 9.88 -26.49 -7.32
C GLY A 349 10.68 -27.14 -8.44
N ILE A 350 9.97 -27.55 -9.49
CA ILE A 350 10.52 -28.01 -10.76
C ILE A 350 10.42 -26.86 -11.75
N LEU A 351 11.56 -26.43 -12.29
CA LEU A 351 11.65 -25.39 -13.30
C LEU A 351 12.02 -26.00 -14.65
N THR A 352 11.38 -25.52 -15.71
CA THR A 352 11.73 -25.87 -17.09
C THR A 352 11.68 -24.63 -17.98
N ARG A 353 12.09 -24.76 -19.24
CA ARG A 353 11.98 -23.65 -20.20
C ARG A 353 10.53 -23.37 -20.54
N GLU A 354 10.20 -22.10 -20.73
CA GLU A 354 8.84 -21.64 -21.01
C GLU A 354 8.26 -22.23 -22.30
N ASP A 355 9.12 -22.43 -23.32
CA ASP A 355 8.78 -23.00 -24.62
C ASP A 355 8.54 -24.51 -24.61
N ARG A 356 8.78 -25.19 -23.48
CA ARG A 356 8.50 -26.62 -23.32
C ARG A 356 7.12 -26.85 -22.72
N ASN A 357 6.32 -27.68 -23.41
CA ASN A 357 5.00 -28.09 -22.94
C ASN A 357 4.94 -29.59 -22.60
N ASP A 358 6.06 -30.30 -22.70
CA ASP A 358 6.16 -31.74 -22.44
C ASP A 358 6.47 -32.08 -20.97
N ILE A 359 6.67 -31.08 -20.10
CA ILE A 359 6.93 -31.24 -18.67
C ILE A 359 5.95 -30.34 -17.91
N ASN A 360 4.85 -30.91 -17.40
CA ASN A 360 3.82 -30.18 -16.63
C ASN A 360 3.63 -30.74 -15.22
N ASN A 361 4.11 -31.96 -14.96
CA ASN A 361 4.01 -32.60 -13.66
C ASN A 361 5.28 -33.42 -13.35
N VAL A 362 5.39 -33.94 -12.12
CA VAL A 362 6.55 -34.72 -11.67
C VAL A 362 6.74 -36.01 -12.50
N ALA A 363 5.65 -36.66 -12.94
CA ALA A 363 5.71 -37.91 -13.70
C ALA A 363 6.32 -37.72 -15.11
N ASP A 364 6.17 -36.53 -15.70
CA ASP A 364 6.72 -36.18 -17.01
C ASP A 364 8.26 -36.10 -17.03
N LEU A 365 8.90 -36.10 -15.85
CA LEU A 365 10.36 -36.16 -15.73
C LEU A 365 10.94 -37.52 -16.12
N ALA A 366 10.11 -38.56 -16.25
CA ALA A 366 10.58 -39.88 -16.67
C ALA A 366 11.31 -39.82 -18.03
N GLY A 367 12.56 -40.27 -18.07
CA GLY A 367 13.42 -40.25 -19.25
C GLY A 367 14.05 -38.89 -19.56
N LYS A 368 13.88 -37.88 -18.70
CA LYS A 368 14.46 -36.54 -18.85
C LYS A 368 15.76 -36.38 -18.07
N ARG A 369 16.59 -35.42 -18.49
CA ARG A 369 17.78 -34.97 -17.78
C ARG A 369 17.39 -33.88 -16.78
N VAL A 370 17.53 -34.15 -15.49
CA VAL A 370 17.14 -33.21 -14.44
C VAL A 370 18.39 -32.67 -13.76
N GLY A 371 18.59 -31.36 -13.87
CA GLY A 371 19.70 -30.66 -13.24
C GLY A 371 19.47 -30.49 -11.74
N ILE A 372 20.49 -30.84 -10.95
CA ILE A 372 20.51 -30.65 -9.50
C ILE A 372 21.85 -30.05 -9.07
N PRO A 373 21.92 -29.32 -7.95
CA PRO A 373 23.19 -28.83 -7.42
C PRO A 373 24.06 -29.99 -6.94
N ALA A 374 25.37 -29.91 -7.18
CA ALA A 374 26.34 -30.89 -6.69
C ALA A 374 26.25 -31.03 -5.16
N GLY A 375 26.18 -32.26 -4.68
CA GLY A 375 26.03 -32.55 -3.24
C GLY A 375 24.66 -32.25 -2.63
N SER A 376 23.64 -31.88 -3.43
CA SER A 376 22.27 -31.66 -2.96
C SER A 376 21.51 -32.98 -2.78
N THR A 377 20.66 -33.06 -1.75
CA THR A 377 19.70 -34.16 -1.55
C THR A 377 18.46 -34.04 -2.43
N SER A 378 18.41 -33.06 -3.35
CA SER A 378 17.27 -32.82 -4.24
C SER A 378 16.91 -34.01 -5.14
N SER A 379 17.84 -34.91 -5.44
CA SER A 379 17.55 -36.18 -6.13
C SER A 379 16.65 -37.13 -5.34
N GLY A 380 16.72 -37.10 -4.00
CA GLY A 380 15.91 -37.93 -3.10
C GLY A 380 14.50 -37.39 -2.83
N THR A 381 14.14 -36.25 -3.43
CA THR A 381 12.85 -35.57 -3.21
C THR A 381 11.70 -36.16 -4.02
N ILE A 382 12.01 -37.01 -4.99
CA ILE A 382 11.03 -37.72 -5.80
C ILE A 382 10.60 -38.97 -5.02
N SER A 383 9.48 -38.85 -4.30
CA SER A 383 8.95 -39.91 -3.42
C SER A 383 8.75 -41.26 -4.13
N ASN A 384 8.50 -41.24 -5.44
CA ASN A 384 8.33 -42.44 -6.24
C ASN A 384 9.68 -43.01 -6.71
N SER A 385 10.16 -44.06 -6.04
CA SER A 385 11.46 -44.69 -6.33
C SER A 385 11.56 -45.25 -7.76
N LEU A 386 10.45 -45.71 -8.35
CA LEU A 386 10.42 -46.21 -9.74
C LEU A 386 10.52 -45.08 -10.77
N LEU A 387 10.00 -43.90 -10.43
CA LEU A 387 10.11 -42.71 -11.26
C LEU A 387 11.53 -42.13 -11.18
N ALA A 388 12.09 -42.05 -9.97
CA ALA A 388 13.46 -41.57 -9.74
C ALA A 388 14.50 -42.37 -10.56
N GLN A 389 14.33 -43.69 -10.69
CA GLN A 389 15.21 -44.55 -11.50
C GLN A 389 15.12 -44.27 -13.01
N LYS A 390 14.04 -43.65 -13.48
CA LYS A 390 13.86 -43.29 -14.90
C LYS A 390 14.41 -41.90 -15.22
N ILE A 391 14.85 -41.13 -14.23
CA ILE A 391 15.36 -39.77 -14.40
C ILE A 391 16.88 -39.81 -14.48
N THR A 392 17.45 -39.06 -15.42
CA THR A 392 18.90 -38.86 -15.51
C THR A 392 19.29 -37.60 -14.75
N PHE A 393 19.77 -37.73 -13.52
CA PHE A 393 20.23 -36.57 -12.75
C PHE A 393 21.59 -36.07 -13.26
N VAL A 394 21.72 -34.75 -13.43
CA VAL A 394 22.95 -34.09 -13.85
C VAL A 394 23.34 -33.07 -12.78
N GLU A 395 24.48 -33.30 -12.14
CA GLU A 395 24.99 -32.40 -11.10
C GLU A 395 25.75 -31.23 -11.71
N ALA A 396 25.43 -30.00 -11.29
CA ALA A 396 26.21 -28.82 -11.63
C ALA A 396 26.82 -28.16 -10.38
N PRO A 397 27.99 -27.51 -10.53
CA PRO A 397 28.73 -26.93 -9.41
C PRO A 397 28.00 -25.75 -8.75
N ASP A 398 27.22 -24.98 -9.52
CA ASP A 398 26.55 -23.77 -9.04
C ASP A 398 25.20 -23.53 -9.73
N THR A 399 24.38 -22.66 -9.14
CA THR A 399 23.02 -22.33 -9.60
C THR A 399 23.01 -21.66 -10.98
N ILE A 400 24.02 -20.85 -11.29
CA ILE A 400 24.09 -20.13 -12.58
C ILE A 400 24.41 -21.12 -13.70
N THR A 401 25.32 -22.05 -13.47
CA THR A 401 25.64 -23.15 -14.39
C THR A 401 24.40 -24.03 -14.63
N LEU A 402 23.62 -24.34 -13.59
CA LEU A 402 22.35 -25.07 -13.73
C LEU A 402 21.34 -24.35 -14.65
N VAL A 403 21.15 -23.05 -14.42
CA VAL A 403 20.23 -22.22 -15.22
C VAL A 403 20.74 -22.11 -16.66
N SER A 404 22.04 -21.90 -16.85
CA SER A 404 22.68 -21.87 -18.17
C SER A 404 22.52 -23.19 -18.92
N TRP A 405 22.70 -24.33 -18.24
CA TRP A 405 22.47 -25.66 -18.82
C TRP A 405 21.01 -25.90 -19.19
N LEU A 406 20.06 -25.39 -18.41
CA LEU A 406 18.64 -25.46 -18.74
C LEU A 406 18.33 -24.66 -20.00
N GLN A 407 18.87 -23.43 -20.11
CA GLN A 407 18.70 -22.60 -21.29
C GLN A 407 19.32 -23.21 -22.55
N GLN A 408 20.54 -23.74 -22.44
CA GLN A 408 21.26 -24.43 -23.51
C GLN A 408 20.64 -25.79 -23.88
N GLY A 409 19.64 -26.27 -23.13
CA GLY A 409 19.03 -27.58 -23.35
C GLY A 409 19.96 -28.76 -23.01
N LYS A 410 20.99 -28.54 -22.20
CA LYS A 410 21.84 -29.60 -21.63
C LYS A 410 21.10 -30.39 -20.54
N VAL A 411 20.18 -29.74 -19.85
CA VAL A 411 19.19 -30.37 -18.96
C VAL A 411 17.78 -29.96 -19.38
N ASP A 412 16.80 -30.81 -19.09
CA ASP A 412 15.41 -30.66 -19.49
C ASP A 412 14.55 -29.95 -18.42
N ALA A 413 14.91 -30.13 -17.15
CA ALA A 413 14.33 -29.42 -16.01
C ALA A 413 15.39 -29.28 -14.89
N ILE A 414 15.16 -28.39 -13.92
CA ILE A 414 15.97 -28.27 -12.71
C ILE A 414 15.08 -28.31 -11.46
N ILE A 415 15.60 -28.82 -10.35
CA ILE A 415 14.90 -28.86 -9.06
C ILE A 415 15.54 -27.89 -8.08
N LYS A 416 14.75 -26.95 -7.55
CA LYS A 416 15.19 -25.93 -6.58
C LYS A 416 14.12 -25.66 -5.53
N ILE A 417 14.51 -25.14 -4.38
CA ILE A 417 13.56 -24.69 -3.35
C ILE A 417 12.75 -23.51 -3.90
N MET A 418 11.46 -23.44 -3.54
CA MET A 418 10.50 -22.49 -4.11
C MET A 418 10.93 -21.02 -3.96
N MET A 419 11.58 -20.65 -2.85
CA MET A 419 12.11 -19.30 -2.67
C MET A 419 13.16 -18.94 -3.73
N THR A 420 14.09 -19.87 -4.04
CA THR A 420 15.06 -19.70 -5.12
C THR A 420 14.38 -19.78 -6.49
N ALA A 421 13.38 -20.64 -6.66
CA ALA A 421 12.63 -20.74 -7.91
C ALA A 421 11.90 -19.44 -8.26
N ASN A 422 11.19 -18.86 -7.29
CA ASN A 422 10.49 -17.58 -7.42
C ASN A 422 11.46 -16.43 -7.68
N TYR A 423 12.58 -16.39 -6.94
CA TYR A 423 13.62 -15.40 -7.16
C TYR A 423 14.20 -15.47 -8.59
N LEU A 424 14.53 -16.68 -9.07
CA LEU A 424 15.03 -16.88 -10.43
C LEU A 424 13.98 -16.51 -11.49
N SER A 425 12.69 -16.76 -11.21
CA SER A 425 11.59 -16.41 -12.12
C SER A 425 11.26 -14.91 -12.11
N ALA A 426 11.41 -14.21 -10.98
CA ALA A 426 11.13 -12.79 -10.84
C ALA A 426 12.24 -11.91 -11.42
N GLN A 427 13.46 -12.45 -11.47
CA GLN A 427 14.62 -11.84 -12.07
C GLN A 427 14.49 -11.83 -13.61
N ASN A 428 14.33 -10.65 -14.21
CA ASN A 428 14.38 -10.40 -15.67
C ASN A 428 15.69 -10.84 -16.36
N PHE A 429 16.57 -11.55 -15.65
CA PHE A 429 17.88 -12.02 -16.10
C PHE A 429 17.78 -13.20 -17.08
N THR A 430 16.68 -13.96 -17.05
CA THR A 430 16.48 -15.11 -17.95
C THR A 430 15.06 -15.12 -18.50
N PRO A 431 14.79 -14.51 -19.67
CA PRO A 431 13.55 -14.78 -20.38
C PRO A 431 13.46 -16.30 -20.66
N ASN A 432 12.26 -16.87 -20.53
CA ASN A 432 11.91 -18.25 -20.89
C ASN A 432 12.15 -19.36 -19.84
N ILE A 433 11.98 -19.12 -18.54
CA ILE A 433 11.92 -20.19 -17.51
C ILE A 433 10.60 -20.10 -16.73
N LYS A 434 9.93 -21.25 -16.52
CA LYS A 434 8.68 -21.36 -15.75
C LYS A 434 8.75 -22.46 -14.71
N ILE A 435 7.98 -22.28 -13.63
CA ILE A 435 7.76 -23.31 -12.60
C ILE A 435 6.55 -24.14 -13.04
N VAL A 436 6.71 -25.46 -13.16
CA VAL A 436 5.66 -26.36 -13.71
C VAL A 436 5.04 -27.28 -12.69
N ALA A 437 5.79 -27.65 -11.66
CA ALA A 437 5.31 -28.58 -10.64
C ALA A 437 6.09 -28.41 -9.33
N VAL A 438 5.54 -28.98 -8.27
CA VAL A 438 6.16 -29.08 -6.95
C VAL A 438 6.36 -30.55 -6.62
N THR A 439 7.48 -30.91 -5.99
CA THR A 439 7.77 -32.27 -5.52
C THR A 439 7.90 -32.31 -4.00
N GLY A 440 7.47 -33.43 -3.40
CA GLY A 440 7.41 -33.65 -1.96
C GLY A 440 5.98 -33.60 -1.39
N GLU A 441 5.70 -34.46 -0.43
CA GLU A 441 4.39 -34.55 0.26
C GLU A 441 4.28 -33.60 1.46
N GLU A 442 5.41 -33.08 1.95
CA GLU A 442 5.50 -32.23 3.15
C GLU A 442 6.39 -31.01 2.88
N PRO A 443 6.07 -29.84 3.47
CA PRO A 443 6.92 -28.67 3.41
C PRO A 443 8.25 -28.87 4.14
N LEU A 444 9.31 -28.30 3.58
CA LEU A 444 10.63 -28.20 4.20
C LEU A 444 10.60 -27.09 5.24
N MET A 445 11.11 -27.40 6.44
CA MET A 445 11.35 -26.39 7.47
C MET A 445 12.72 -25.78 7.22
N MET A 446 12.76 -24.47 7.01
CA MET A 446 13.99 -23.71 6.84
C MET A 446 14.47 -23.27 8.23
N THR A 447 15.68 -23.63 8.61
CA THR A 447 16.23 -23.43 9.96
C THR A 447 17.71 -23.07 9.90
N PHE A 448 18.24 -22.45 10.96
CA PHE A 448 19.68 -22.43 11.20
C PHE A 448 20.13 -23.84 11.63
N ALA A 449 21.29 -24.27 11.17
CA ALA A 449 21.97 -25.46 11.70
C ALA A 449 23.22 -25.01 12.46
N ILE A 450 23.37 -25.54 13.66
CA ILE A 450 24.36 -25.11 14.65
C ILE A 450 25.18 -26.31 15.07
N ASN A 451 26.47 -26.08 15.23
CA ASN A 451 27.41 -27.10 15.68
C ASN A 451 26.94 -27.67 17.04
N PRO A 452 26.85 -29.00 17.22
CA PRO A 452 26.46 -29.64 18.48
C PRO A 452 27.25 -29.20 19.72
N ALA A 453 28.46 -28.70 19.53
CA ALA A 453 29.29 -28.16 20.60
C ALA A 453 28.74 -26.84 21.18
N LEU A 454 27.76 -26.17 20.55
CA LEU A 454 27.28 -24.83 20.89
C LEU A 454 25.76 -24.79 21.21
N PRO A 455 25.28 -25.48 22.26
CA PRO A 455 23.86 -25.49 22.62
C PRO A 455 23.33 -24.14 23.10
N GLU A 456 24.17 -23.30 23.70
CA GLU A 456 23.81 -21.94 24.11
C GLU A 456 23.47 -21.07 22.89
N LEU A 457 24.25 -21.16 21.82
CA LEU A 457 24.01 -20.41 20.58
C LEU A 457 22.64 -20.73 19.98
N LYS A 458 22.25 -22.01 19.97
CA LYS A 458 20.91 -22.43 19.55
C LYS A 458 19.82 -21.75 20.38
N THR A 459 19.95 -21.79 21.70
CA THR A 459 18.94 -21.22 22.60
C THR A 459 18.85 -19.70 22.46
N ILE A 460 19.97 -19.02 22.24
CA ILE A 460 20.01 -17.58 21.96
C ILE A 460 19.31 -17.25 20.65
N ILE A 461 19.62 -17.99 19.58
CA ILE A 461 19.00 -17.80 18.26
C ILE A 461 17.50 -18.05 18.32
N ASP A 462 17.04 -19.09 19.02
CA ASP A 462 15.61 -19.38 19.19
C ASP A 462 14.88 -18.23 19.89
N LYS A 463 15.46 -17.69 20.96
CA LYS A 463 14.89 -16.53 21.67
C LYS A 463 14.80 -15.29 20.80
N VAL A 464 15.79 -15.07 19.92
CA VAL A 464 15.72 -13.98 18.93
C VAL A 464 14.60 -14.26 17.94
N ILE A 465 14.54 -15.44 17.33
CA ILE A 465 13.51 -15.81 16.35
C ILE A 465 12.11 -15.68 16.98
N GLU A 466 11.92 -16.16 18.20
CA GLU A 466 10.66 -16.04 18.95
C GLU A 466 10.31 -14.60 19.31
N SER A 467 11.30 -13.71 19.37
CA SER A 467 11.08 -12.27 19.60
C SER A 467 10.70 -11.51 18.33
N ILE A 468 10.97 -12.07 17.14
CA ILE A 468 10.59 -11.47 15.86
C ILE A 468 9.09 -11.70 15.66
N PRO A 469 8.28 -10.64 15.48
CA PRO A 469 6.87 -10.79 15.15
C PRO A 469 6.70 -11.64 13.86
N PRO A 470 5.73 -12.57 13.80
CA PRO A 470 5.50 -13.39 12.61
C PRO A 470 5.35 -12.56 11.32
N GLU A 471 4.75 -11.38 11.41
CA GLU A 471 4.59 -10.46 10.29
C GLU A 471 5.91 -9.89 9.76
N GLU A 472 6.87 -9.59 10.64
CA GLU A 472 8.20 -9.10 10.23
C GLU A 472 8.95 -10.21 9.49
N LEU A 473 8.83 -11.45 9.97
CA LEU A 473 9.40 -12.63 9.33
C LEU A 473 8.76 -12.90 7.94
N ASP A 474 7.43 -12.81 7.83
CA ASP A 474 6.71 -12.95 6.56
C ASP A 474 7.08 -11.84 5.56
N ASN A 475 7.30 -10.61 6.03
CA ASN A 475 7.74 -9.50 5.19
C ASN A 475 9.16 -9.75 4.64
N LEU A 476 10.10 -10.22 5.48
CA LEU A 476 11.46 -10.58 5.04
C LEU A 476 11.41 -11.68 3.96
N ILE A 477 10.54 -12.68 4.12
CA ILE A 477 10.33 -13.74 3.12
C ILE A 477 9.79 -13.16 1.80
N SER A 478 8.81 -12.25 1.89
CA SER A 478 8.21 -11.60 0.72
C SER A 478 9.20 -10.72 -0.04
N GLU A 479 10.00 -9.90 0.65
CA GLU A 479 10.99 -9.01 0.05
C GLU A 479 12.01 -9.80 -0.78
N TRP A 480 12.61 -10.84 -0.21
CA TRP A 480 13.63 -11.64 -0.89
C TRP A 480 13.07 -12.59 -1.96
N SER A 481 11.80 -12.99 -1.88
CA SER A 481 11.17 -13.86 -2.88
C SER A 481 10.66 -13.11 -4.12
N THR A 482 10.39 -11.80 -4.01
CA THR A 482 9.86 -10.95 -5.11
C THR A 482 10.82 -9.88 -5.60
N PHE A 483 12.03 -9.80 -5.03
CA PHE A 483 13.04 -8.78 -5.34
C PHE A 483 13.38 -8.73 -6.83
N LYS A 484 13.15 -7.56 -7.47
CA LYS A 484 13.63 -7.24 -8.83
C LYS A 484 14.83 -6.28 -8.73
N PRO A 485 16.09 -6.74 -8.89
CA PRO A 485 17.22 -5.83 -9.00
C PRO A 485 17.11 -4.99 -10.28
N LYS A 486 17.59 -3.75 -10.24
CA LYS A 486 17.78 -2.95 -11.46
C LYS A 486 18.76 -3.69 -12.41
N PRO A 487 18.49 -3.75 -13.73
CA PRO A 487 19.27 -4.56 -14.65
C PRO A 487 20.71 -4.06 -14.74
N THR A 488 21.66 -4.97 -14.63
CA THR A 488 23.07 -4.72 -14.99
C THR A 488 23.54 -5.83 -15.93
N SER A 489 24.20 -5.40 -17.00
CA SER A 489 24.68 -6.21 -18.12
C SER A 489 25.59 -7.35 -17.67
N PHE A 490 25.22 -8.58 -18.01
CA PHE A 490 26.12 -9.73 -17.98
C PHE A 490 27.01 -9.71 -19.23
N ASP A 491 28.32 -9.64 -19.02
CA ASP A 491 29.33 -9.76 -20.09
C ASP A 491 29.80 -11.22 -20.12
N GLU A 492 29.38 -11.98 -21.14
CA GLU A 492 29.46 -13.46 -21.22
C GLU A 492 30.83 -14.04 -21.65
N ASN A 493 31.88 -13.25 -21.83
CA ASN A 493 33.08 -13.71 -22.56
C ASN A 493 34.34 -13.93 -21.73
N TYR A 494 34.28 -14.77 -20.70
CA TYR A 494 35.50 -15.31 -20.09
C TYR A 494 35.26 -16.77 -19.70
N LEU A 495 35.78 -17.71 -20.50
CA LEU A 495 36.44 -18.96 -20.08
C LEU A 495 36.52 -19.99 -21.22
N GLU A 496 37.24 -19.72 -22.31
CA GLU A 496 37.84 -20.79 -23.14
C GLU A 496 39.17 -20.29 -23.72
N ASN A 497 40.31 -20.80 -23.20
CA ASN A 497 41.64 -20.94 -23.83
C ASN A 497 42.81 -20.81 -22.83
N GLU A 498 42.94 -21.74 -21.88
CA GLU A 498 44.02 -21.71 -20.87
C GLU A 498 45.42 -22.09 -21.40
N TRP A 499 45.55 -22.71 -22.57
CA TRP A 499 46.84 -23.29 -23.02
C TRP A 499 47.59 -22.45 -24.06
N LEU A 500 46.90 -21.53 -24.77
CA LEU A 500 47.51 -20.66 -25.79
C LEU A 500 48.30 -19.49 -25.18
N ILE A 501 47.84 -18.99 -24.03
CA ILE A 501 48.42 -17.84 -23.34
C ILE A 501 49.83 -18.12 -22.77
N PRO A 502 50.14 -19.27 -22.13
CA PRO A 502 51.50 -19.53 -21.66
C PRO A 502 52.50 -19.74 -22.81
N ALA A 503 52.10 -20.35 -23.92
CA ALA A 503 52.96 -20.57 -25.08
C ALA A 503 53.39 -19.23 -25.74
N LEU A 504 52.45 -18.28 -25.88
CA LEU A 504 52.71 -16.92 -26.38
C LEU A 504 53.56 -16.07 -25.44
N LYS A 505 53.45 -16.27 -24.11
CA LYS A 505 54.26 -15.57 -23.11
C LYS A 505 55.73 -15.99 -23.16
N ILE A 506 56.01 -17.27 -23.42
CA ILE A 506 57.39 -17.79 -23.50
C ILE A 506 58.06 -17.34 -24.81
N SER A 507 57.34 -17.40 -25.94
CA SER A 507 57.88 -16.92 -27.22
C SER A 507 58.07 -15.40 -27.25
N SER A 508 57.16 -14.63 -26.64
CA SER A 508 57.31 -13.18 -26.54
C SER A 508 58.45 -12.79 -25.60
N GLY A 509 58.67 -13.53 -24.50
CA GLY A 509 59.80 -13.31 -23.59
C GLY A 509 61.17 -13.44 -24.26
N LEU A 510 61.36 -14.47 -25.09
CA LEU A 510 62.63 -14.69 -25.83
C LEU A 510 62.88 -13.63 -26.91
N LEU A 511 61.83 -13.19 -27.62
CA LEU A 511 61.90 -12.09 -28.60
C LEU A 511 62.16 -10.73 -27.93
N LEU A 512 61.63 -10.53 -26.72
CA LEU A 512 61.77 -9.29 -25.96
C LEU A 512 63.19 -9.14 -25.38
N VAL A 513 63.82 -10.23 -24.94
CA VAL A 513 65.22 -10.20 -24.50
C VAL A 513 66.18 -9.93 -25.67
N PHE A 514 65.95 -10.53 -26.83
CA PHE A 514 66.74 -10.28 -28.04
C PHE A 514 66.55 -8.85 -28.58
N GLY A 515 65.31 -8.33 -28.53
CA GLY A 515 64.98 -6.95 -28.88
C GLY A 515 65.56 -5.91 -27.92
N LEU A 516 65.59 -6.18 -26.61
CA LEU A 516 66.17 -5.29 -25.60
C LEU A 516 67.69 -5.15 -25.75
N TYR A 517 68.39 -6.22 -26.16
CA TYR A 517 69.83 -6.20 -26.40
C TYR A 517 70.23 -5.34 -27.61
N LEU A 518 69.47 -5.43 -28.71
CA LEU A 518 69.64 -4.56 -29.88
C LEU A 518 69.22 -3.11 -29.60
N CYS A 519 68.17 -2.90 -28.79
CA CYS A 519 67.76 -1.57 -28.32
C CYS A 519 68.82 -0.92 -27.44
N TYR A 520 69.48 -1.65 -26.53
CA TYR A 520 70.52 -1.10 -25.65
C TYR A 520 71.69 -0.44 -26.43
N LEU A 521 72.14 -1.08 -27.53
CA LEU A 521 73.23 -0.57 -28.38
C LEU A 521 72.83 0.67 -29.20
N VAL A 522 71.58 0.77 -29.64
CA VAL A 522 71.05 1.92 -30.40
C VAL A 522 70.56 3.07 -29.48
N PHE A 523 70.13 2.74 -28.25
CA PHE A 523 69.59 3.67 -27.26
C PHE A 523 70.67 4.59 -26.69
N ASN A 524 71.88 4.10 -26.37
CA ASN A 524 72.90 4.96 -25.76
C ASN A 524 73.37 6.12 -26.65
N LYS A 525 73.39 5.95 -27.99
CA LYS A 525 73.71 7.05 -28.92
C LYS A 525 72.52 7.96 -29.25
N ARG A 526 71.27 7.49 -29.17
CA ARG A 526 70.06 8.30 -29.41
C ARG A 526 69.50 8.98 -28.16
N ARG A 527 69.85 8.50 -26.96
CA ARG A 527 69.33 8.95 -25.65
C ARG A 527 69.70 10.40 -25.33
N GLN A 528 70.89 10.87 -25.67
CA GLN A 528 71.29 12.26 -25.38
C GLN A 528 70.57 13.28 -26.28
N ALA A 529 70.34 12.95 -27.56
CA ALA A 529 69.59 13.82 -28.47
C ALA A 529 68.07 13.76 -28.26
N LYS A 530 67.52 12.56 -27.96
CA LYS A 530 66.08 12.39 -27.72
C LYS A 530 65.61 12.88 -26.36
N LEU A 531 66.45 12.94 -25.32
CA LEU A 531 66.02 13.46 -24.00
C LEU A 531 65.71 14.96 -24.02
N LEU A 532 66.43 15.74 -24.82
CA LEU A 532 66.18 17.18 -24.98
C LEU A 532 64.93 17.43 -25.86
N GLN A 533 64.83 16.71 -26.98
CA GLN A 533 63.63 16.77 -27.85
C GLN A 533 62.37 16.20 -27.19
N ALA A 534 62.48 15.16 -26.37
CA ALA A 534 61.35 14.58 -25.63
C ALA A 534 60.90 15.49 -24.48
N ARG A 535 61.80 16.21 -23.80
CA ARG A 535 61.40 17.23 -22.80
C ARG A 535 60.61 18.38 -23.44
N LEU A 536 61.05 18.88 -24.58
CA LEU A 536 60.37 19.97 -25.31
C LEU A 536 59.02 19.48 -25.89
N ARG A 537 58.99 18.31 -26.54
CA ARG A 537 57.72 17.72 -27.02
C ARG A 537 56.76 17.37 -25.90
N GLN A 538 57.27 16.92 -24.75
CA GLN A 538 56.43 16.61 -23.58
C GLN A 538 55.81 17.88 -23.00
N GLN A 539 56.53 19.00 -22.94
CA GLN A 539 55.97 20.29 -22.50
C GLN A 539 54.87 20.79 -23.46
N GLU A 540 55.10 20.74 -24.77
CA GLU A 540 54.06 21.11 -25.77
C GLU A 540 52.86 20.15 -25.74
N THR A 541 53.10 18.83 -25.59
CA THR A 541 52.02 17.83 -25.54
C THR A 541 51.17 17.99 -24.28
N ILE A 542 51.78 18.33 -23.12
CA ILE A 542 51.02 18.53 -21.88
C ILE A 542 50.09 19.74 -21.99
N ILE A 543 50.55 20.88 -22.51
CA ILE A 543 49.73 22.08 -22.63
C ILE A 543 48.65 21.90 -23.72
N ASN A 544 48.95 21.18 -24.81
CA ASN A 544 48.00 20.84 -25.88
C ASN A 544 47.01 19.71 -25.52
N ALA A 545 47.32 18.87 -24.53
CA ALA A 545 46.41 17.82 -24.05
C ALA A 545 45.36 18.35 -23.05
N LEU A 546 45.50 19.59 -22.57
CA LEU A 546 44.48 20.21 -21.73
C LEU A 546 43.23 20.50 -22.57
N PRO A 547 42.03 20.06 -22.15
CA PRO A 547 40.78 20.16 -22.93
C PRO A 547 40.16 21.57 -22.93
N PHE A 548 40.93 22.59 -22.58
CA PHE A 548 40.52 23.99 -22.50
C PHE A 548 41.60 24.91 -23.05
N ALA A 549 41.24 26.14 -23.41
CA ALA A 549 42.18 27.11 -23.96
C ALA A 549 43.11 27.62 -22.86
N VAL A 550 44.42 27.67 -23.14
CA VAL A 550 45.45 28.16 -22.21
C VAL A 550 46.43 29.07 -22.95
N PHE A 551 46.80 30.18 -22.32
CA PHE A 551 47.76 31.14 -22.84
C PHE A 551 48.68 31.70 -21.74
N ILE A 552 49.89 32.11 -22.15
CA ILE A 552 50.83 32.88 -21.34
C ILE A 552 51.07 34.22 -22.04
N ARG A 553 50.86 35.32 -21.33
CA ARG A 553 51.00 36.70 -21.83
C ARG A 553 52.09 37.44 -21.08
N THR A 554 52.98 38.15 -21.78
CA THR A 554 54.02 38.99 -21.18
C THR A 554 53.50 40.37 -20.81
N THR A 555 54.29 41.16 -20.08
CA THR A 555 53.92 42.55 -19.70
C THR A 555 53.83 43.52 -20.89
N ASN A 556 54.30 43.12 -22.07
CA ASN A 556 54.28 43.92 -23.31
C ASN A 556 53.08 43.56 -24.22
N ASP A 557 52.08 42.86 -23.69
CA ASP A 557 50.89 42.38 -24.42
C ASP A 557 51.19 41.34 -25.52
N GLU A 558 52.30 40.62 -25.38
CA GLU A 558 52.71 39.56 -26.30
C GLU A 558 52.32 38.17 -25.78
N LEU A 559 51.85 37.30 -26.68
CA LEU A 559 51.57 35.89 -26.41
C LEU A 559 52.87 35.09 -26.48
N ALA A 560 53.36 34.62 -25.34
CA ALA A 560 54.58 33.83 -25.23
C ALA A 560 54.35 32.34 -25.50
N VAL A 561 53.24 31.78 -25.00
CA VAL A 561 52.87 30.38 -25.18
C VAL A 561 51.35 30.28 -25.26
N TYR A 562 50.81 29.44 -26.13
CA TYR A 562 49.39 29.10 -26.16
C TYR A 562 49.20 27.67 -26.66
N ASN A 563 48.06 27.06 -26.35
CA ASN A 563 47.75 25.71 -26.78
C ASN A 563 46.85 25.66 -28.02
N SER A 564 46.72 24.47 -28.60
CA SER A 564 45.89 24.22 -29.80
C SER A 564 44.42 24.62 -29.60
N HIS A 565 43.89 24.55 -28.37
CA HIS A 565 42.51 24.97 -28.10
C HIS A 565 42.34 26.49 -28.08
N PHE A 566 43.33 27.23 -27.59
CA PHE A 566 43.39 28.69 -27.74
C PHE A 566 43.49 29.09 -29.22
N ALA A 567 44.34 28.39 -29.99
CA ALA A 567 44.51 28.65 -31.43
C ALA A 567 43.23 28.39 -32.24
N ASN A 568 42.57 27.25 -32.01
CA ASN A 568 41.34 26.87 -32.72
C ASN A 568 40.16 27.81 -32.40
N ALA A 569 40.10 28.34 -31.18
CA ALA A 569 39.07 29.32 -30.79
C ALA A 569 39.20 30.67 -31.53
N HIS A 570 40.34 30.92 -32.19
CA HIS A 570 40.64 32.18 -32.87
C HIS A 570 40.73 32.10 -34.40
N GLN A 571 40.23 31.01 -35.01
CA GLN A 571 40.10 30.81 -36.46
C GLN A 571 41.33 31.25 -37.29
N ASP A 572 42.26 30.32 -37.45
CA ASP A 572 43.32 30.20 -38.47
C ASP A 572 44.31 31.34 -38.75
N LYS A 573 44.18 32.54 -38.18
CA LYS A 573 45.22 33.58 -38.37
C LYS A 573 46.48 33.40 -37.51
N LEU A 574 46.43 32.60 -36.44
CA LEU A 574 47.58 32.33 -35.55
C LEU A 574 48.42 31.13 -36.00
N ASN A 575 47.81 30.13 -36.66
CA ASN A 575 48.54 28.96 -37.18
C ASN A 575 49.51 29.33 -38.31
N ASP A 576 49.16 30.31 -39.15
CA ASP A 576 50.05 30.81 -40.21
C ASP A 576 51.27 31.57 -39.64
N MET A 577 51.16 32.14 -38.43
CA MET A 577 52.27 32.83 -37.76
C MET A 577 53.24 31.87 -37.05
N LEU A 578 52.81 30.64 -36.72
CA LEU A 578 53.65 29.60 -36.09
C LEU A 578 54.64 28.95 -37.06
N ASN A 579 54.32 28.92 -38.36
CA ASN A 579 55.20 28.37 -39.40
C ASN A 579 56.29 29.36 -39.86
N GLN A 580 56.23 30.63 -39.44
CA GLN A 580 57.28 31.61 -39.67
C GLN A 580 57.96 31.89 -38.32
N ASN A 581 59.19 31.39 -38.13
CA ASN A 581 60.04 31.57 -36.94
C ASN A 581 60.10 33.04 -36.42
N THR A 582 59.05 33.50 -35.74
CA THR A 582 58.93 34.85 -35.21
C THR A 582 58.34 34.69 -33.81
N GLU A 583 59.19 34.81 -32.80
CA GLU A 583 58.89 34.49 -31.40
C GLU A 583 57.87 35.41 -30.70
N GLN A 584 57.09 36.24 -31.40
CA GLN A 584 56.22 37.24 -30.76
C GLN A 584 54.94 37.49 -31.56
N ALA A 585 53.82 36.90 -31.12
CA ALA A 585 52.49 37.19 -31.64
C ALA A 585 51.76 38.19 -30.72
N GLN A 586 51.17 39.25 -31.28
CA GLN A 586 50.42 40.25 -30.50
C GLN A 586 49.04 39.74 -30.09
N TRP A 587 48.54 40.16 -28.91
CA TRP A 587 47.24 39.77 -28.39
C TRP A 587 46.08 40.14 -29.36
N PRO A 588 45.28 39.17 -29.84
CA PRO A 588 44.24 39.43 -30.83
C PRO A 588 43.01 40.10 -30.19
N MET A 589 42.78 41.37 -30.48
CA MET A 589 41.62 42.16 -29.98
C MET A 589 40.33 41.99 -30.81
N THR A 590 40.26 41.00 -31.69
CA THR A 590 39.23 40.87 -32.73
C THR A 590 37.91 40.24 -32.24
N ASN A 591 37.93 39.47 -31.14
CA ASN A 591 36.75 38.78 -30.59
C ASN A 591 36.28 39.47 -29.28
N PRO A 592 34.96 39.66 -29.05
CA PRO A 592 34.42 40.16 -27.78
C PRO A 592 34.95 39.41 -26.54
N LEU A 593 35.17 38.10 -26.64
CA LEU A 593 35.80 37.30 -25.58
C LEU A 593 37.21 37.81 -25.22
N ASN A 594 38.03 38.14 -26.21
CA ASN A 594 39.41 38.59 -25.99
C ASN A 594 39.48 39.98 -25.36
N ARG A 595 38.45 40.82 -25.57
CA ARG A 595 38.34 42.13 -24.94
C ARG A 595 38.01 41.99 -23.44
N GLU A 596 37.14 41.06 -23.09
CA GLU A 596 36.86 40.77 -21.67
C GLU A 596 38.06 40.10 -21.00
N ILE A 597 38.70 39.11 -21.64
CA ILE A 597 39.92 38.48 -21.10
C ILE A 597 41.01 39.54 -20.88
N ASP A 598 41.22 40.44 -21.83
CA ASP A 598 42.20 41.53 -21.73
C ASP A 598 41.93 42.45 -20.53
N LYS A 599 40.66 42.81 -20.27
CA LYS A 599 40.27 43.59 -19.09
C LYS A 599 40.69 42.90 -17.80
N TYR A 600 40.43 41.60 -17.66
CA TYR A 600 40.86 40.84 -16.47
C TYR A 600 42.38 40.65 -16.42
N CYS A 601 43.07 40.49 -17.56
CA CYS A 601 44.54 40.48 -17.59
C CYS A 601 45.13 41.78 -17.05
N ARG A 602 44.57 42.95 -17.40
CA ARG A 602 45.04 44.24 -16.87
C ARG A 602 44.83 44.37 -15.37
N TYR A 603 43.69 43.91 -14.85
CA TYR A 603 43.45 43.88 -13.39
C TYR A 603 44.48 43.01 -12.66
N VAL A 604 44.76 41.80 -13.18
CA VAL A 604 45.75 40.89 -12.58
C VAL A 604 47.18 41.43 -12.70
N LEU A 605 47.52 42.13 -13.79
CA LEU A 605 48.83 42.78 -13.94
C LEU A 605 49.04 43.92 -12.94
N GLN A 606 47.98 44.68 -12.64
CA GLN A 606 48.03 45.81 -11.73
C GLN A 606 48.04 45.37 -10.26
N ASP A 607 47.13 44.49 -9.87
CA ASP A 607 46.90 44.13 -8.46
C ASP A 607 47.65 42.85 -8.03
N ARG A 608 48.22 42.10 -8.99
CA ARG A 608 48.94 40.82 -8.77
C ARG A 608 48.14 39.78 -7.98
N GLN A 609 46.81 39.86 -8.01
CA GLN A 609 45.90 38.86 -7.44
C GLN A 609 45.28 38.00 -8.53
N PRO A 610 45.21 36.67 -8.38
CA PRO A 610 44.56 35.80 -9.35
C PRO A 610 43.05 36.10 -9.45
N GLN A 611 42.51 36.02 -10.67
CA GLN A 611 41.09 36.21 -10.96
C GLN A 611 40.50 34.92 -11.51
N MET A 612 39.33 34.53 -11.00
CA MET A 612 38.54 33.38 -11.46
C MET A 612 37.09 33.82 -11.54
N VAL A 613 36.54 33.91 -12.75
CA VAL A 613 35.22 34.51 -13.01
C VAL A 613 34.43 33.71 -14.04
N ASP A 614 33.13 33.60 -13.81
CA ASP A 614 32.17 33.13 -14.79
C ASP A 614 31.70 34.29 -15.65
N LEU A 615 31.81 34.15 -16.97
CA LEU A 615 31.42 35.17 -17.95
C LEU A 615 30.37 34.60 -18.90
N SER A 616 29.26 35.31 -19.07
CA SER A 616 28.26 35.00 -20.09
C SER A 616 28.47 35.96 -21.26
N ILE A 617 28.96 35.45 -22.39
CA ILE A 617 29.35 36.27 -23.54
C ILE A 617 28.67 35.71 -24.79
N GLU A 618 28.12 36.60 -25.61
CA GLU A 618 27.56 36.26 -26.90
C GLU A 618 28.69 36.09 -27.93
N ILE A 619 28.86 34.86 -28.43
CA ILE A 619 29.86 34.52 -29.43
C ILE A 619 29.12 33.98 -30.66
N ASN A 620 29.25 34.68 -31.80
CA ASN A 620 28.60 34.31 -33.06
C ASN A 620 27.06 34.18 -32.99
N GLY A 621 26.39 34.96 -32.13
CA GLY A 621 24.93 34.93 -31.95
C GLY A 621 24.41 33.86 -30.99
N GLU A 622 25.31 33.07 -30.37
CA GLU A 622 24.98 32.14 -29.29
C GLU A 622 25.52 32.66 -27.95
N LEU A 623 24.69 32.63 -26.91
CA LEU A 623 25.12 32.95 -25.54
C LEU A 623 25.93 31.78 -24.97
N ARG A 624 27.20 32.02 -24.64
CA ARG A 624 28.13 31.02 -24.11
C ARG A 624 28.53 31.39 -22.69
N ASP A 625 28.46 30.42 -21.79
CA ASP A 625 28.96 30.56 -20.42
C ASP A 625 30.39 30.03 -20.34
N ILE A 626 31.33 30.89 -19.95
CA ILE A 626 32.76 30.60 -19.94
C ILE A 626 33.32 30.84 -18.54
N PHE A 627 34.04 29.86 -18.00
CA PHE A 627 34.85 30.04 -16.80
C PHE A 627 36.24 30.52 -17.21
N LEU A 628 36.62 31.73 -16.80
CA LEU A 628 37.92 32.36 -17.07
C LEU A 628 38.76 32.38 -15.80
N TRP A 629 40.02 31.96 -15.89
CA TRP A 629 41.00 32.12 -14.82
C TRP A 629 42.27 32.78 -15.35
N ILE A 630 42.83 33.71 -14.58
CA ILE A 630 44.08 34.41 -14.89
C ILE A 630 44.91 34.53 -13.60
N ILE A 631 46.16 34.08 -13.67
CA ILE A 631 47.08 33.95 -12.55
C ILE A 631 48.41 34.64 -12.90
N PRO A 632 48.96 35.48 -12.02
CA PRO A 632 50.29 36.06 -12.25
C PRO A 632 51.40 35.04 -12.02
N LEU A 633 52.40 35.00 -12.90
CA LEU A 633 53.61 34.18 -12.75
C LEU A 633 54.75 35.03 -12.17
N ASP A 634 55.57 34.42 -11.32
CA ASP A 634 56.80 35.00 -10.75
C ASP A 634 58.03 34.56 -11.55
N ASN A 635 58.12 35.05 -12.80
CA ASN A 635 59.26 34.88 -13.68
C ASN A 635 59.96 36.23 -13.94
N ALA A 636 61.14 36.22 -14.58
CA ALA A 636 61.93 37.42 -14.86
C ALA A 636 61.18 38.49 -15.68
N GLU A 637 60.13 38.10 -16.41
CA GLU A 637 59.33 38.95 -17.30
C GLU A 637 57.93 39.29 -16.75
N ARG A 638 57.61 38.92 -15.49
CA ARG A 638 56.30 39.15 -14.83
C ARG A 638 55.07 38.76 -15.67
N SER A 639 55.11 37.61 -16.33
CA SER A 639 54.05 37.13 -17.23
C SER A 639 52.76 36.73 -16.49
N LEU A 640 51.66 36.58 -17.24
CA LEU A 640 50.39 36.04 -16.79
C LEU A 640 50.12 34.68 -17.43
N LEU A 641 49.56 33.74 -16.67
CA LEU A 641 48.98 32.49 -17.17
C LEU A 641 47.47 32.61 -17.11
N GLY A 642 46.78 32.48 -18.25
CA GLY A 642 45.33 32.50 -18.32
C GLY A 642 44.77 31.34 -19.10
N GLY A 643 43.52 30.99 -18.84
CA GLY A 643 42.79 30.00 -19.60
C GLY A 643 41.29 30.10 -19.40
N TRP A 644 40.53 29.49 -20.30
CA TRP A 644 39.09 29.46 -20.19
C TRP A 644 38.46 28.14 -20.64
N LEU A 645 37.33 27.80 -20.02
CA LEU A 645 36.56 26.58 -20.26
C LEU A 645 35.09 26.94 -20.55
N ASP A 646 34.52 26.35 -21.61
CA ASP A 646 33.09 26.46 -21.91
C ASP A 646 32.29 25.57 -20.92
N ILE A 647 31.47 26.20 -20.10
CA ILE A 647 30.63 25.54 -19.08
C ILE A 647 29.14 25.58 -19.43
N SER A 648 28.79 25.94 -20.67
CA SER A 648 27.40 26.12 -21.13
C SER A 648 26.55 24.85 -20.96
N GLN A 649 27.09 23.68 -21.36
CA GLN A 649 26.39 22.40 -21.18
C GLN A 649 26.15 22.07 -19.70
N ARG A 650 27.14 22.32 -18.84
CA ARG A 650 27.03 22.06 -17.40
C ARG A 650 25.96 22.94 -16.75
N LYS A 651 25.95 24.25 -17.05
CA LYS A 651 24.91 25.18 -16.55
C LYS A 651 23.52 24.85 -17.10
N THR A 652 23.42 24.32 -18.32
CA THR A 652 22.14 23.89 -18.89
C THR A 652 21.57 22.68 -18.14
N VAL A 653 22.40 21.66 -17.88
CA VAL A 653 21.99 20.48 -17.12
C VAL A 653 21.63 20.84 -15.68
N GLU A 654 22.38 21.75 -15.06
CA GLU A 654 22.08 22.23 -13.70
C GLU A 654 20.73 22.96 -13.62
N ARG A 655 20.42 23.83 -14.60
CA ARG A 655 19.10 24.48 -14.72
C ARG A 655 17.97 23.47 -14.97
N GLN A 656 18.20 22.45 -15.80
CA GLN A 656 17.21 21.40 -16.05
C GLN A 656 16.95 20.54 -14.80
N LEU A 657 17.99 20.22 -14.04
CA LEU A 657 17.87 19.47 -12.80
C LEU A 657 17.11 20.26 -11.73
N GLU A 658 17.42 21.55 -11.59
CA GLU A 658 16.71 22.42 -10.65
C GLU A 658 15.23 22.61 -11.04
N ALA A 659 14.94 22.76 -12.34
CA ALA A 659 13.56 22.82 -12.83
C ALA A 659 12.78 21.54 -12.52
N ALA A 660 13.37 20.36 -12.79
CA ALA A 660 12.75 19.07 -12.49
C ALA A 660 12.55 18.85 -10.98
N ARG A 661 13.48 19.33 -10.14
CA ARG A 661 13.36 19.27 -8.68
C ARG A 661 12.21 20.15 -8.18
N VAL A 662 12.14 21.40 -8.65
CA VAL A 662 11.08 22.34 -8.27
C VAL A 662 9.71 21.81 -8.69
N GLU A 663 9.60 21.18 -9.86
CA GLU A 663 8.39 20.52 -10.34
C GLU A 663 7.97 19.35 -9.43
N ALA A 664 8.93 18.47 -9.07
CA ALA A 664 8.67 17.34 -8.19
C ALA A 664 8.27 17.77 -6.76
N GLU A 665 8.93 18.79 -6.20
CA GLU A 665 8.60 19.34 -4.88
C GLU A 665 7.23 20.05 -4.89
N SER A 666 6.90 20.76 -5.97
CA SER A 666 5.58 21.38 -6.16
C SER A 666 4.48 20.32 -6.18
N ALA A 667 4.64 19.26 -6.97
CA ALA A 667 3.67 18.16 -7.06
C ALA A 667 3.45 17.46 -5.70
N ASN A 668 4.53 17.22 -4.96
CA ASN A 668 4.45 16.56 -3.65
C ASN A 668 3.78 17.45 -2.58
N ARG A 669 4.03 18.77 -2.63
CA ARG A 669 3.38 19.74 -1.76
C ARG A 669 1.88 19.84 -2.03
N THR A 670 1.48 19.91 -3.30
CA THR A 670 0.06 19.90 -3.70
C THR A 670 -0.65 18.65 -3.20
N LYS A 671 -0.02 17.47 -3.32
CA LYS A 671 -0.56 16.20 -2.81
C LYS A 671 -0.71 16.18 -1.28
N SER A 672 0.24 16.77 -0.55
CA SER A 672 0.20 16.86 0.91
C SER A 672 -0.89 17.83 1.40
N THR A 673 -1.01 18.99 0.75
CA THR A 673 -2.07 19.97 1.05
C THR A 673 -3.45 19.39 0.74
N PHE A 674 -3.59 18.63 -0.35
CA PHE A 674 -4.82 17.92 -0.71
C PHE A 674 -5.30 16.95 0.38
N LEU A 675 -4.42 16.08 0.87
CA LEU A 675 -4.77 15.12 1.93
C LEU A 675 -5.19 15.83 3.22
N ALA A 676 -4.53 16.95 3.55
CA ALA A 676 -4.88 17.75 4.71
C ALA A 676 -6.27 18.41 4.56
N THR A 677 -6.57 19.01 3.41
CA THR A 677 -7.86 19.64 3.12
C THR A 677 -8.99 18.62 3.11
N ILE A 678 -8.82 17.49 2.44
CA ILE A 678 -9.84 16.41 2.43
C ILE A 678 -10.08 15.88 3.84
N SER A 679 -9.02 15.63 4.61
CA SER A 679 -9.20 15.13 5.97
C SER A 679 -10.06 16.09 6.81
N HIS A 680 -9.91 17.40 6.60
CA HIS A 680 -10.71 18.41 7.29
C HIS A 680 -12.16 18.48 6.78
N GLU A 681 -12.36 18.44 5.46
CA GLU A 681 -13.68 18.48 4.81
C GLU A 681 -14.50 17.20 5.06
N LEU A 682 -13.86 16.03 5.22
CA LEU A 682 -14.53 14.79 5.62
C LEU A 682 -14.90 14.77 7.11
N ARG A 683 -14.02 15.31 7.97
CA ARG A 683 -14.20 15.28 9.42
C ARG A 683 -15.34 16.18 9.90
N THR A 684 -15.54 17.31 9.25
CA THR A 684 -16.55 18.30 9.64
C THR A 684 -18.00 17.77 9.60
N PRO A 685 -18.50 17.23 8.47
CA PRO A 685 -19.85 16.63 8.44
C PRO A 685 -19.93 15.36 9.30
N MET A 686 -18.84 14.59 9.41
CA MET A 686 -18.79 13.39 10.25
C MET A 686 -19.00 13.71 11.73
N TYR A 687 -18.37 14.77 12.26
CA TYR A 687 -18.57 15.19 13.64
C TYR A 687 -19.98 15.73 13.91
N VAL A 688 -20.59 16.39 12.94
CA VAL A 688 -21.99 16.84 13.04
C VAL A 688 -22.93 15.62 13.11
N ILE A 689 -22.75 14.64 12.22
CA ILE A 689 -23.53 13.39 12.23
C ILE A 689 -23.38 12.68 13.58
N MET A 690 -22.14 12.48 14.03
CA MET A 690 -21.85 11.75 15.26
C MET A 690 -22.41 12.48 16.49
N GLY A 691 -22.24 13.80 16.58
CA GLY A 691 -22.74 14.59 17.70
C GLY A 691 -24.27 14.65 17.75
N LEU A 692 -24.94 14.80 16.61
CA LEU A 692 -26.41 14.82 16.58
C LEU A 692 -27.00 13.43 16.85
N LEU A 693 -26.39 12.36 16.34
CA LEU A 693 -26.79 10.99 16.67
C LEU A 693 -26.55 10.66 18.15
N GLU A 694 -25.43 11.09 18.75
CA GLU A 694 -25.17 10.93 20.18
C GLU A 694 -26.21 11.66 21.04
N LEU A 695 -26.63 12.86 20.63
CA LEU A 695 -27.68 13.62 21.30
C LEU A 695 -29.05 12.93 21.21
N GLU A 696 -29.42 12.40 20.04
CA GLU A 696 -30.68 11.67 19.86
C GLU A 696 -30.67 10.32 20.60
N LEU A 697 -29.55 9.59 20.61
CA LEU A 697 -29.41 8.33 21.35
C LEU A 697 -29.49 8.51 22.87
N ARG A 698 -29.11 9.69 23.40
CA ARG A 698 -29.17 10.03 24.83
C ARG A 698 -30.44 10.78 25.23
N SER A 699 -31.31 11.12 24.28
CA SER A 699 -32.51 11.89 24.52
C SER A 699 -33.70 10.96 24.79
N ASP A 700 -34.44 11.21 25.87
CA ASP A 700 -35.74 10.57 26.15
C ASP A 700 -36.91 11.24 25.39
N GLN A 701 -36.63 12.25 24.55
CA GLN A 701 -37.64 12.95 23.74
C GLN A 701 -37.89 12.22 22.41
N PRO A 702 -39.07 12.40 21.79
CA PRO A 702 -39.32 11.90 20.43
C PRO A 702 -38.33 12.54 19.46
N VAL A 703 -37.71 11.72 18.61
CA VAL A 703 -36.68 12.13 17.66
C VAL A 703 -37.14 13.31 16.82
N ASP A 704 -36.37 14.41 16.83
CA ASP A 704 -36.67 15.59 16.03
C ASP A 704 -36.37 15.30 14.55
N LYS A 705 -37.39 15.48 13.70
CA LYS A 705 -37.25 15.33 12.25
C LYS A 705 -36.22 16.29 11.67
N ASN A 706 -36.04 17.47 12.26
CA ASN A 706 -35.04 18.43 11.79
C ASN A 706 -33.61 17.97 12.13
N THR A 707 -33.39 17.32 13.28
CA THR A 707 -32.11 16.71 13.63
C THR A 707 -31.76 15.59 12.66
N LEU A 708 -32.69 14.67 12.40
CA LEU A 708 -32.48 13.58 11.41
C LEU A 708 -32.28 14.12 10.00
N ALA A 709 -32.99 15.17 9.59
CA ALA A 709 -32.77 15.83 8.31
C ALA A 709 -31.36 16.43 8.23
N THR A 710 -30.86 17.04 9.30
CA THR A 710 -29.51 17.60 9.37
C THR A 710 -28.43 16.51 9.31
N VAL A 711 -28.64 15.38 10.00
CA VAL A 711 -27.78 14.19 9.91
C VAL A 711 -27.76 13.64 8.48
N SER A 712 -28.93 13.48 7.86
CA SER A 712 -29.06 12.99 6.49
C SER A 712 -28.36 13.91 5.49
N ASN A 713 -28.57 15.23 5.59
CA ASN A 713 -27.93 16.22 4.71
C ASN A 713 -26.40 16.23 4.88
N SER A 714 -25.92 16.06 6.12
CA SER A 714 -24.48 15.97 6.40
C SER A 714 -23.86 14.69 5.83
N ALA A 715 -24.58 13.56 5.93
CA ALA A 715 -24.15 12.27 5.37
C ALA A 715 -24.12 12.29 3.83
N GLN A 716 -25.13 12.91 3.20
CA GLN A 716 -25.16 13.09 1.75
C GLN A 716 -24.03 14.00 1.27
N SER A 717 -23.74 15.08 1.98
CA SER A 717 -22.62 15.98 1.66
C SER A 717 -21.26 15.27 1.74
N LEU A 718 -21.09 14.40 2.74
CA LEU A 718 -19.89 13.56 2.89
C LEU A 718 -19.75 12.56 1.73
N MET A 719 -20.87 11.96 1.31
CA MET A 719 -20.89 11.00 0.20
C MET A 719 -20.52 11.67 -1.13
N LEU A 720 -21.06 12.86 -1.41
CA LEU A 720 -20.69 13.65 -2.59
C LEU A 720 -19.19 13.99 -2.62
N LEU A 721 -18.61 14.38 -1.48
CA LEU A 721 -17.17 14.63 -1.38
C LEU A 721 -16.34 13.37 -1.63
N LEU A 722 -16.80 12.21 -1.18
CA LEU A 722 -16.13 10.94 -1.42
C LEU A 722 -16.21 10.55 -2.91
N ASP A 723 -17.37 10.73 -3.52
CA ASP A 723 -17.58 10.47 -4.95
C ASP A 723 -16.70 11.37 -5.82
N ASP A 724 -16.56 12.66 -5.47
CA ASP A 724 -15.65 13.59 -6.14
C ASP A 724 -14.18 13.15 -6.06
N ILE A 725 -13.76 12.58 -4.92
CA ILE A 725 -12.39 12.04 -4.74
C ILE A 725 -12.17 10.81 -5.62
N ILE A 726 -13.16 9.92 -5.68
CA ILE A 726 -13.11 8.71 -6.52
C ILE A 726 -13.10 9.10 -7.99
N ASP A 727 -13.95 10.05 -8.41
CA ASP A 727 -13.98 10.56 -9.77
C ASP A 727 -12.65 11.25 -10.13
N SER A 728 -12.02 11.98 -9.21
CA SER A 728 -10.67 12.54 -9.42
C SER A 728 -9.61 11.47 -9.65
N ALA A 729 -9.61 10.41 -8.84
CA ALA A 729 -8.68 9.29 -9.01
C ALA A 729 -8.91 8.57 -10.34
N LYS A 730 -10.18 8.39 -10.75
CA LYS A 730 -10.54 7.80 -12.05
C LYS A 730 -10.10 8.67 -13.23
N ILE A 731 -10.19 10.01 -13.11
CA ILE A 731 -9.73 10.94 -14.14
C ILE A 731 -8.21 10.86 -14.30
N GLU A 732 -7.45 10.89 -13.20
CA GLU A 732 -5.97 10.79 -13.25
C GLU A 732 -5.50 9.46 -13.87
N ALA A 733 -6.23 8.37 -13.62
CA ALA A 733 -5.96 7.06 -14.21
C ALA A 733 -6.46 6.94 -15.67
N GLY A 734 -7.14 7.95 -16.23
CA GLY A 734 -7.76 7.91 -17.55
C GLY A 734 -8.97 6.99 -17.66
N GLN A 735 -9.55 6.56 -16.54
CA GLN A 735 -10.60 5.53 -16.42
C GLN A 735 -12.03 6.09 -16.30
N LEU A 736 -12.22 7.42 -16.36
CA LEU A 736 -13.56 8.02 -16.33
C LEU A 736 -14.32 7.71 -17.63
N SER A 737 -15.46 7.01 -17.53
CA SER A 737 -16.37 6.67 -18.63
C SER A 737 -17.66 7.49 -18.58
N VAL A 738 -18.26 7.70 -19.75
CA VAL A 738 -19.58 8.31 -19.95
C VAL A 738 -20.45 7.27 -20.63
N HIS A 739 -21.70 7.14 -20.20
CA HIS A 739 -22.66 6.15 -20.71
C HIS A 739 -23.91 6.89 -21.23
N PRO A 740 -23.89 7.35 -22.49
CA PRO A 740 -25.03 8.07 -23.08
C PRO A 740 -26.25 7.17 -23.22
N ALA A 741 -27.43 7.67 -22.85
CA ALA A 741 -28.70 6.95 -22.98
C ALA A 741 -29.78 7.87 -23.57
N VAL A 742 -30.85 7.28 -24.11
CA VAL A 742 -32.04 8.02 -24.58
C VAL A 742 -32.82 8.55 -23.37
N VAL A 743 -33.01 9.87 -23.30
CA VAL A 743 -33.59 10.54 -22.14
C VAL A 743 -34.60 11.60 -22.57
N ASP A 744 -35.73 11.68 -21.84
CA ASP A 744 -36.62 12.85 -21.89
C ASP A 744 -35.99 14.02 -21.12
N PHE A 745 -35.24 14.85 -21.83
CA PHE A 745 -34.42 15.88 -21.23
C PHE A 745 -35.27 16.96 -20.55
N ARG A 746 -36.39 17.33 -21.17
CA ARG A 746 -37.29 18.37 -20.64
C ARG A 746 -37.88 17.95 -19.30
N GLN A 747 -38.31 16.69 -19.20
CA GLN A 747 -38.83 16.14 -17.96
C GLN A 747 -37.74 16.04 -16.88
N GLU A 748 -36.57 15.51 -17.22
CA GLU A 748 -35.49 15.25 -16.26
C GLU A 748 -34.86 16.55 -15.71
N ILE A 749 -34.63 17.56 -16.56
CA ILE A 749 -34.20 18.88 -16.09
C ILE A 749 -35.30 19.56 -15.26
N GLY A 750 -36.56 19.42 -15.66
CA GLY A 750 -37.69 19.94 -14.89
C GLY A 750 -37.72 19.40 -13.46
N ARG A 751 -37.50 18.08 -13.29
CA ARG A 751 -37.38 17.42 -11.98
C ARG A 751 -36.17 17.90 -11.19
N MET A 752 -35.03 18.04 -11.85
CA MET A 752 -33.82 18.48 -11.19
C MET A 752 -33.96 19.90 -10.62
N LEU A 753 -34.47 20.85 -11.40
CA LEU A 753 -34.62 22.24 -10.97
C LEU A 753 -35.63 22.41 -9.82
N LEU A 754 -36.63 21.51 -9.71
CA LEU A 754 -37.57 21.51 -8.58
C LEU A 754 -36.89 21.28 -7.23
N ILE A 755 -35.74 20.59 -7.19
CA ILE A 755 -34.98 20.32 -5.96
C ILE A 755 -34.28 21.60 -5.44
N TYR A 756 -33.89 22.50 -6.35
CA TYR A 756 -33.16 23.71 -6.00
C TYR A 756 -34.07 24.90 -5.66
N GLN A 757 -35.36 24.82 -6.02
CA GLN A 757 -36.33 25.87 -5.73
C GLN A 757 -36.49 26.13 -4.21
N PRO A 758 -36.70 25.11 -3.34
CA PRO A 758 -36.78 25.33 -1.90
C PRO A 758 -35.49 25.90 -1.29
N ILE A 759 -34.32 25.51 -1.81
CA ILE A 759 -33.01 25.99 -1.35
C ILE A 759 -32.84 27.48 -1.67
N ALA A 760 -33.28 27.90 -2.86
CA ALA A 760 -33.30 29.32 -3.24
C ALA A 760 -34.29 30.11 -2.37
N ASP A 761 -35.47 29.55 -2.10
CA ASP A 761 -36.52 30.18 -1.29
C ASP A 761 -36.06 30.39 0.17
N GLU A 762 -35.40 29.39 0.77
CA GLU A 762 -34.81 29.47 2.12
C GLU A 762 -33.75 30.58 2.22
N ARG A 763 -32.98 30.77 1.14
CA ARG A 763 -31.97 31.83 1.04
C ARG A 763 -32.51 33.17 0.53
N HIS A 764 -33.82 33.26 0.27
CA HIS A 764 -34.48 34.45 -0.30
C HIS A 764 -33.89 34.91 -1.65
N LEU A 765 -33.45 33.97 -2.48
CA LEU A 765 -32.93 34.21 -3.82
C LEU A 765 -33.99 33.92 -4.89
N LYS A 766 -34.00 34.70 -5.98
CA LYS A 766 -34.86 34.42 -7.13
C LYS A 766 -34.19 33.40 -8.06
N LEU A 767 -34.73 32.18 -8.14
CA LEU A 767 -34.35 31.20 -9.16
C LEU A 767 -35.27 31.34 -10.38
N SER A 768 -34.72 31.69 -11.54
CA SER A 768 -35.46 31.74 -12.81
C SER A 768 -34.94 30.69 -13.78
N ARG A 769 -35.85 30.11 -14.56
CA ARG A 769 -35.50 29.15 -15.62
C ARG A 769 -36.15 29.56 -16.93
N TRP A 770 -35.41 29.38 -18.02
CA TRP A 770 -35.95 29.46 -19.36
C TRP A 770 -35.43 28.26 -20.17
N LEU A 771 -36.37 27.56 -20.81
CA LEU A 771 -36.12 26.39 -21.64
C LEU A 771 -36.67 26.72 -23.02
N ASP A 772 -35.84 26.64 -24.03
CA ASP A 772 -36.28 26.84 -25.42
C ASP A 772 -37.32 25.77 -25.82
N ASP A 773 -38.36 26.21 -26.53
CA ASP A 773 -39.41 25.34 -27.04
C ASP A 773 -38.89 24.44 -28.18
N GLN A 774 -37.74 24.77 -28.77
CA GLN A 774 -37.11 23.98 -29.84
C GLN A 774 -36.29 22.78 -29.34
N ILE A 775 -36.07 22.64 -28.02
CA ILE A 775 -35.37 21.48 -27.45
C ILE A 775 -36.16 20.20 -27.78
N PRO A 776 -35.55 19.20 -28.45
CA PRO A 776 -36.17 17.92 -28.73
C PRO A 776 -36.60 17.22 -27.44
N ASP A 777 -37.75 16.53 -27.48
CA ASP A 777 -38.26 15.81 -26.30
C ASP A 777 -37.31 14.69 -25.88
N LEU A 778 -36.63 14.03 -26.84
CA LEU A 778 -35.74 12.91 -26.59
C LEU A 778 -34.34 13.18 -27.17
N VAL A 779 -33.33 13.04 -26.33
CA VAL A 779 -31.91 13.20 -26.71
C VAL A 779 -31.07 12.08 -26.12
N ILE A 780 -29.93 11.80 -26.75
CA ILE A 780 -28.95 10.84 -26.23
C ILE A 780 -27.93 11.59 -25.38
N VAL A 781 -27.97 11.38 -24.06
CA VAL A 781 -27.08 12.04 -23.09
C VAL A 781 -26.89 11.17 -21.85
N ASP A 782 -25.73 11.28 -21.20
CA ASP A 782 -25.52 10.68 -19.88
C ASP A 782 -26.15 11.59 -18.80
N MET A 783 -27.42 11.32 -18.48
CA MET A 783 -28.17 12.16 -17.53
C MET A 783 -27.62 12.10 -16.10
N LEU A 784 -26.93 11.02 -15.72
CA LEU A 784 -26.31 10.92 -14.39
C LEU A 784 -25.17 11.93 -14.26
N ARG A 785 -24.27 11.96 -15.26
CA ARG A 785 -23.17 12.94 -15.31
C ARG A 785 -23.67 14.35 -15.52
N MET A 786 -24.74 14.52 -16.30
CA MET A 786 -25.36 15.82 -16.46
C MET A 786 -25.95 16.38 -15.16
N ARG A 787 -26.60 15.52 -14.34
CA ARG A 787 -27.09 15.90 -13.02
C ARG A 787 -25.95 16.29 -12.07
N GLN A 788 -24.81 15.60 -12.15
CA GLN A 788 -23.61 15.93 -11.37
C GLN A 788 -23.05 17.30 -11.76
N VAL A 789 -22.91 17.58 -13.06
CA VAL A 789 -22.47 18.88 -13.59
C VAL A 789 -23.41 19.98 -13.12
N MET A 790 -24.70 19.87 -13.44
CA MET A 790 -25.70 20.88 -13.10
C MET A 790 -25.79 21.09 -11.58
N GLY A 791 -25.65 20.04 -10.78
CA GLY A 791 -25.76 20.13 -9.33
C GLY A 791 -24.59 20.88 -8.70
N ASN A 792 -23.38 20.66 -9.20
CA ASN A 792 -22.18 21.37 -8.78
C ASN A 792 -22.24 22.86 -9.17
N LEU A 793 -22.73 23.17 -10.37
CA LEU A 793 -22.79 24.56 -10.84
C LEU A 793 -23.92 25.35 -10.15
N LEU A 794 -25.14 24.79 -10.06
CA LEU A 794 -26.26 25.43 -9.37
C LEU A 794 -26.02 25.54 -7.87
N GLY A 795 -25.42 24.51 -7.27
CA GLY A 795 -25.00 24.53 -5.87
C GLY A 795 -24.04 25.68 -5.59
N ASN A 796 -23.04 25.89 -6.45
CA ASN A 796 -22.11 27.01 -6.33
C ASN A 796 -22.80 28.36 -6.54
N ALA A 797 -23.62 28.51 -7.59
CA ALA A 797 -24.35 29.74 -7.87
C ALA A 797 -25.22 30.20 -6.68
N LEU A 798 -25.96 29.27 -6.06
CA LEU A 798 -26.77 29.54 -4.86
C LEU A 798 -25.93 29.72 -3.59
N LYS A 799 -24.77 29.05 -3.49
CA LYS A 799 -23.86 29.15 -2.35
C LYS A 799 -23.22 30.54 -2.26
N PHE A 800 -22.80 31.09 -3.40
CA PHE A 800 -22.01 32.33 -3.50
C PHE A 800 -22.82 33.59 -3.83
N THR A 801 -24.15 33.45 -3.91
CA THR A 801 -25.08 34.58 -4.05
C THR A 801 -25.76 34.86 -2.72
N GLU A 802 -25.50 36.02 -2.13
CA GLU A 802 -26.16 36.43 -0.87
C GLU A 802 -27.49 37.18 -1.12
N GLN A 803 -27.57 37.95 -2.21
CA GLN A 803 -28.76 38.71 -2.60
C GLN A 803 -28.90 38.72 -4.12
N GLY A 804 -30.14 38.75 -4.62
CA GLY A 804 -30.45 38.75 -6.06
C GLY A 804 -31.00 37.41 -6.53
N GLY A 805 -30.38 36.79 -7.52
CA GLY A 805 -30.93 35.58 -8.12
C GLY A 805 -29.94 34.78 -8.96
N VAL A 806 -30.40 33.61 -9.36
CA VAL A 806 -29.71 32.68 -10.26
C VAL A 806 -30.63 32.40 -11.43
N SER A 807 -30.15 32.51 -12.66
CA SER A 807 -30.88 32.11 -13.87
C SER A 807 -30.24 30.89 -14.51
N VAL A 808 -31.10 30.04 -15.08
CA VAL A 808 -30.72 28.88 -15.89
C VAL A 808 -31.44 28.99 -17.21
N ASP A 809 -30.67 29.23 -18.28
CA ASP A 809 -31.19 29.43 -19.62
C ASP A 809 -30.65 28.31 -20.51
N ILE A 810 -31.55 27.52 -21.11
CA ILE A 810 -31.19 26.37 -21.96
C ILE A 810 -31.75 26.59 -23.35
N THR A 811 -30.86 26.61 -24.35
CA THR A 811 -31.21 26.76 -25.77
C THR A 811 -30.79 25.56 -26.60
N TRP A 812 -31.47 25.39 -27.73
CA TRP A 812 -31.17 24.33 -28.69
C TRP A 812 -30.90 24.92 -30.07
N GLU A 813 -29.77 24.56 -30.65
CA GLU A 813 -29.41 24.89 -32.03
C GLU A 813 -29.32 23.60 -32.86
N ALA A 814 -30.34 23.34 -33.68
CA ALA A 814 -30.33 22.19 -34.57
C ALA A 814 -29.20 22.33 -35.61
N THR A 815 -28.32 21.32 -35.68
CA THR A 815 -27.24 21.27 -36.69
C THR A 815 -27.68 20.44 -37.91
N ASP A 816 -28.44 19.37 -37.68
CA ASP A 816 -29.06 18.51 -38.69
C ASP A 816 -30.36 17.86 -38.12
N GLU A 817 -31.09 17.06 -38.91
CA GLU A 817 -32.30 16.34 -38.47
C GLU A 817 -32.05 15.31 -37.35
N LYS A 818 -30.79 14.93 -37.11
CA LYS A 818 -30.39 13.93 -36.10
C LYS A 818 -29.48 14.44 -35.00
N GLN A 819 -28.97 15.66 -35.12
CA GLN A 819 -27.98 16.20 -34.18
C GLN A 819 -28.18 17.71 -34.00
N GLY A 820 -27.86 18.18 -32.80
CA GLY A 820 -27.82 19.61 -32.51
C GLY A 820 -26.96 19.92 -31.31
N VAL A 821 -26.84 21.20 -31.02
CA VAL A 821 -26.02 21.72 -29.95
C VAL A 821 -26.94 22.28 -28.88
N MET A 822 -26.78 21.79 -27.66
CA MET A 822 -27.45 22.30 -26.48
C MET A 822 -26.55 23.29 -25.76
N ASN A 823 -27.01 24.53 -25.61
CA ASN A 823 -26.30 25.54 -24.83
C ASN A 823 -27.02 25.74 -23.49
N ILE A 824 -26.24 25.72 -22.41
CA ILE A 824 -26.74 25.85 -21.04
C ILE A 824 -25.97 26.95 -20.34
N ASP A 825 -26.70 28.00 -20.00
CA ASP A 825 -26.16 29.19 -19.37
C ASP A 825 -26.66 29.26 -17.92
N ILE A 826 -25.72 29.31 -16.98
CA ILE A 826 -26.01 29.47 -15.56
C ILE A 826 -25.39 30.78 -15.09
N THR A 827 -26.25 31.73 -14.73
CA THR A 827 -25.82 33.07 -14.31
C THR A 827 -26.26 33.35 -12.87
N ASP A 828 -25.31 33.82 -12.06
CA ASP A 828 -25.55 34.29 -10.69
C ASP A 828 -25.19 35.76 -10.52
N THR A 829 -25.81 36.42 -9.54
CA THR A 829 -25.53 37.82 -9.16
C THR A 829 -24.63 37.93 -7.93
N GLY A 830 -23.83 36.89 -7.65
CA GLY A 830 -23.05 36.75 -6.43
C GLY A 830 -21.73 37.55 -6.42
N ILE A 831 -20.78 37.08 -5.62
CA ILE A 831 -19.51 37.79 -5.34
C ILE A 831 -18.59 37.92 -6.57
N GLY A 832 -18.80 37.13 -7.62
CA GLY A 832 -17.92 37.06 -8.78
C GLY A 832 -16.50 36.56 -8.47
N ILE A 833 -15.69 36.37 -9.51
CA ILE A 833 -14.37 35.73 -9.44
C ILE A 833 -13.30 36.68 -9.98
N SER A 834 -12.14 36.76 -9.32
CA SER A 834 -11.03 37.62 -9.76
C SER A 834 -10.34 37.06 -11.02
N PRO A 835 -9.74 37.90 -11.89
CA PRO A 835 -9.04 37.41 -13.09
C PRO A 835 -7.91 36.41 -12.80
N ALA A 836 -7.20 36.57 -11.68
CA ALA A 836 -6.14 35.66 -11.27
C ALA A 836 -6.70 34.27 -10.89
N ALA A 837 -7.85 34.23 -10.19
CA ALA A 837 -8.52 33.00 -9.82
C ALA A 837 -9.19 32.29 -11.01
N GLN A 838 -9.71 33.05 -11.99
CA GLN A 838 -10.31 32.48 -13.20
C GLN A 838 -9.31 31.64 -14.01
N ALA A 839 -8.04 32.07 -14.06
CA ALA A 839 -6.99 31.37 -14.81
C ALA A 839 -6.66 29.97 -14.28
N THR A 840 -6.95 29.70 -13.00
CA THR A 840 -6.64 28.43 -12.35
C THR A 840 -7.89 27.65 -11.95
N LEU A 841 -9.10 28.17 -12.15
CA LEU A 841 -10.35 27.62 -11.59
C LEU A 841 -10.69 26.20 -12.11
N PHE A 842 -10.33 25.91 -13.36
CA PHE A 842 -10.49 24.59 -13.97
C PHE A 842 -9.25 23.70 -13.81
N GLN A 843 -8.32 24.04 -12.93
CA GLN A 843 -7.24 23.14 -12.51
C GLN A 843 -7.67 22.36 -11.26
N PRO A 844 -7.23 21.11 -11.11
CA PRO A 844 -7.57 20.33 -9.93
C PRO A 844 -7.03 21.03 -8.67
N PHE A 845 -7.85 21.04 -7.60
CA PHE A 845 -7.51 21.58 -6.28
C PHE A 845 -7.35 23.11 -6.22
N SER A 846 -7.76 23.83 -7.26
CA SER A 846 -7.75 25.29 -7.25
C SER A 846 -8.97 25.84 -6.53
N GLN A 847 -8.76 26.89 -5.73
CA GLN A 847 -9.83 27.64 -5.07
C GLN A 847 -9.65 29.13 -5.36
N ALA A 848 -10.76 29.83 -5.59
CA ALA A 848 -10.73 31.25 -5.96
C ALA A 848 -10.32 32.22 -4.82
N ASN A 849 -10.05 31.73 -3.60
CA ASN A 849 -9.86 32.55 -2.41
C ASN A 849 -8.39 32.70 -2.01
N GLU A 850 -7.75 33.80 -2.39
CA GLU A 850 -6.48 34.28 -1.79
C GLU A 850 -6.68 35.24 -0.59
N GLY A 851 -7.86 35.32 0.04
CA GLY A 851 -8.02 36.18 1.22
C GLY A 851 -9.34 36.13 1.99
N LYS A 852 -9.23 35.99 3.33
CA LYS A 852 -10.14 36.44 4.42
C LYS A 852 -11.67 36.36 4.17
N SER A 853 -12.20 35.20 3.81
CA SER A 853 -13.60 34.86 4.15
C SER A 853 -13.70 33.39 4.58
N PRO A 854 -13.79 33.11 5.90
CA PRO A 854 -13.89 31.75 6.45
C PRO A 854 -15.23 31.06 6.16
N ARG A 855 -16.15 31.71 5.43
CA ARG A 855 -17.55 31.28 5.32
C ARG A 855 -17.80 30.18 4.29
N PHE A 856 -16.92 29.99 3.31
CA PHE A 856 -17.18 29.07 2.20
C PHE A 856 -15.91 28.27 1.84
N GLY A 857 -15.65 27.19 2.58
CA GLY A 857 -14.70 26.14 2.19
C GLY A 857 -15.33 25.16 1.19
N GLY A 858 -14.51 24.56 0.32
CA GLY A 858 -14.90 23.51 -0.62
C GLY A 858 -13.66 22.77 -1.13
N SER A 859 -13.80 21.59 -1.73
CA SER A 859 -12.66 20.74 -2.13
C SER A 859 -11.80 21.30 -3.27
N GLY A 860 -12.33 22.22 -4.08
CA GLY A 860 -11.68 22.70 -5.32
C GLY A 860 -11.71 21.66 -6.46
N LEU A 861 -12.47 20.56 -6.31
CA LEU A 861 -12.58 19.49 -7.30
C LEU A 861 -13.78 19.66 -8.23
N GLY A 862 -14.93 20.12 -7.72
CA GLY A 862 -16.19 20.07 -8.44
C GLY A 862 -16.18 20.75 -9.83
N LEU A 863 -15.56 21.93 -9.97
CA LEU A 863 -15.47 22.64 -11.25
C LEU A 863 -14.52 21.95 -12.25
N TRP A 864 -13.42 21.39 -11.78
CA TRP A 864 -12.52 20.60 -12.61
C TRP A 864 -13.20 19.30 -13.07
N ILE A 865 -13.95 18.62 -12.21
CA ILE A 865 -14.75 17.44 -12.58
C ILE A 865 -15.79 17.81 -13.63
N CYS A 866 -16.50 18.93 -13.47
CA CYS A 866 -17.46 19.42 -14.48
C CYS A 866 -16.78 19.62 -15.84
N HIS A 867 -15.62 20.26 -15.86
CA HIS A 867 -14.84 20.46 -17.08
C HIS A 867 -14.44 19.14 -17.75
N GLN A 868 -13.99 18.14 -16.98
CA GLN A 868 -13.61 16.83 -17.53
C GLN A 868 -14.81 16.04 -18.06
N LEU A 869 -15.96 16.08 -17.35
CA LEU A 869 -17.18 15.40 -17.77
C LEU A 869 -17.75 16.01 -19.06
N ILE A 870 -17.84 17.34 -19.12
CA ILE A 870 -18.33 18.06 -20.31
C ILE A 870 -17.42 17.76 -21.51
N HIS A 871 -16.10 17.80 -21.31
CA HIS A 871 -15.15 17.48 -22.39
C HIS A 871 -15.28 16.01 -22.87
N LYS A 872 -15.49 15.05 -21.96
CA LYS A 872 -15.75 13.65 -22.34
C LYS A 872 -17.09 13.42 -23.01
N MET A 873 -18.10 14.26 -22.72
CA MET A 873 -19.36 14.32 -23.47
C MET A 873 -19.23 15.04 -24.82
N GLY A 874 -18.03 15.47 -25.20
CA GLY A 874 -17.77 16.15 -26.48
C GLY A 874 -18.08 17.65 -26.48
N GLY A 875 -18.36 18.23 -25.30
CA GLY A 875 -18.71 19.64 -25.13
C GLY A 875 -17.57 20.53 -24.63
N GLU A 876 -17.92 21.80 -24.41
CA GLU A 876 -17.04 22.83 -23.85
C GLU A 876 -17.74 23.58 -22.71
N ILE A 877 -16.97 24.01 -21.71
CA ILE A 877 -17.44 24.88 -20.62
C ILE A 877 -16.55 26.12 -20.54
N THR A 878 -17.17 27.29 -20.51
CA THR A 878 -16.49 28.57 -20.36
C THR A 878 -17.14 29.40 -19.26
N LEU A 879 -16.43 30.45 -18.83
CA LEU A 879 -16.79 31.26 -17.68
C LEU A 879 -16.56 32.74 -18.00
N GLU A 880 -17.54 33.58 -17.69
CA GLU A 880 -17.38 35.02 -17.60
C GLU A 880 -17.74 35.50 -16.19
N SER A 881 -16.82 36.20 -15.53
CA SER A 881 -17.08 36.67 -14.16
C SER A 881 -16.37 37.99 -13.89
N GLN A 882 -17.03 38.85 -13.11
CA GLN A 882 -16.44 40.07 -12.60
C GLN A 882 -16.68 40.17 -11.09
N LEU A 883 -15.60 40.38 -10.33
CA LEU A 883 -15.67 40.55 -8.88
C LEU A 883 -16.69 41.63 -8.49
N GLY A 884 -17.67 41.25 -7.67
CA GLY A 884 -18.78 42.07 -7.18
C GLY A 884 -20.00 42.16 -8.11
N LYS A 885 -20.01 41.49 -9.27
CA LYS A 885 -21.14 41.52 -10.22
C LYS A 885 -21.75 40.14 -10.53
N GLY A 886 -21.16 39.07 -10.02
CA GLY A 886 -21.61 37.69 -10.26
C GLY A 886 -20.81 36.95 -11.34
N THR A 887 -21.31 35.78 -11.70
CA THR A 887 -20.63 34.80 -12.56
C THR A 887 -21.61 34.23 -13.57
N SER A 888 -21.19 34.08 -14.82
CA SER A 888 -21.92 33.35 -15.86
C SER A 888 -21.05 32.19 -16.35
N LEU A 889 -21.64 31.00 -16.40
CA LEU A 889 -21.04 29.79 -16.92
C LEU A 889 -21.81 29.38 -18.17
N PHE A 890 -21.08 29.11 -19.25
CA PHE A 890 -21.65 28.72 -20.54
C PHE A 890 -21.18 27.32 -20.88
N ILE A 891 -22.11 26.41 -21.13
CA ILE A 891 -21.83 25.03 -21.50
C ILE A 891 -22.41 24.76 -22.87
N THR A 892 -21.62 24.13 -23.73
CA THR A 892 -22.01 23.74 -25.09
C THR A 892 -21.86 22.23 -25.21
N LEU A 893 -22.95 21.52 -25.51
CA LEU A 893 -22.97 20.05 -25.65
C LEU A 893 -23.53 19.64 -27.01
N PRO A 894 -22.75 18.95 -27.86
CA PRO A 894 -23.29 18.32 -29.06
C PRO A 894 -24.05 17.04 -28.68
N LEU A 895 -25.34 16.97 -29.02
CA LEU A 895 -26.22 15.86 -28.68
C LEU A 895 -26.92 15.29 -29.91
N GLU A 896 -27.21 13.99 -29.88
CA GLU A 896 -28.03 13.33 -30.89
C GLU A 896 -29.51 13.34 -30.49
N ILE A 897 -30.38 13.56 -31.47
CA ILE A 897 -31.83 13.51 -31.30
C ILE A 897 -32.28 12.05 -31.38
N ALA A 898 -32.99 11.59 -30.36
CA ALA A 898 -33.58 10.25 -30.34
C ALA A 898 -35.05 10.29 -30.75
N THR A 899 -35.58 9.16 -31.21
CA THR A 899 -36.98 9.01 -31.58
C THR A 899 -37.74 8.14 -30.57
N ALA A 900 -39.07 8.20 -30.59
CA ALA A 900 -39.92 7.39 -29.72
C ALA A 900 -39.69 5.88 -29.86
N SER A 901 -39.16 5.42 -31.01
CA SER A 901 -38.76 4.02 -31.24
C SER A 901 -37.43 3.62 -30.60
N ASP A 902 -36.62 4.59 -30.17
CA ASP A 902 -35.32 4.38 -29.52
C ASP A 902 -35.43 4.34 -27.99
N LEU A 903 -36.61 4.64 -27.43
CA LEU A 903 -36.87 4.43 -26.00
C LEU A 903 -36.84 2.93 -25.69
N PRO A 904 -36.17 2.52 -24.60
CA PRO A 904 -36.38 1.19 -24.03
C PRO A 904 -37.88 0.97 -23.77
N PRO A 905 -38.43 -0.26 -23.94
CA PRO A 905 -39.85 -0.56 -23.75
C PRO A 905 -40.45 -0.25 -22.36
N ASP A 906 -39.64 0.25 -21.41
CA ASP A 906 -39.85 0.15 -19.97
C ASP A 906 -39.80 1.50 -19.21
N SER A 907 -39.87 2.62 -19.93
CA SER A 907 -39.78 3.98 -19.38
C SER A 907 -41.12 4.64 -19.08
N THR A 908 -42.23 3.89 -19.09
CA THR A 908 -43.53 4.42 -18.62
C THR A 908 -43.53 4.59 -17.11
N ILE A 909 -43.51 5.84 -16.65
CA ILE A 909 -43.74 6.21 -15.25
C ILE A 909 -45.16 5.79 -14.88
N VAL A 910 -45.29 4.85 -13.94
CA VAL A 910 -46.56 4.44 -13.36
C VAL A 910 -46.98 5.50 -12.33
N ASP A 911 -48.06 6.22 -12.60
CA ASP A 911 -48.79 6.96 -11.55
C ASP A 911 -49.37 5.91 -10.58
N VAL A 912 -48.83 5.86 -9.36
CA VAL A 912 -49.12 4.79 -8.40
C VAL A 912 -50.48 5.05 -7.75
N ASP A 913 -51.51 4.35 -8.21
CA ASP A 913 -52.84 4.33 -7.58
C ASP A 913 -52.83 3.53 -6.26
N ALA A 914 -53.70 3.89 -5.31
CA ALA A 914 -53.84 3.22 -4.00
C ALA A 914 -54.17 1.71 -4.10
N THR A 915 -54.70 1.27 -5.24
CA THR A 915 -54.97 -0.14 -5.58
C THR A 915 -53.70 -0.95 -5.86
N GLN A 916 -52.63 -0.35 -6.41
CA GLN A 916 -51.36 -1.04 -6.69
C GLN A 916 -50.53 -1.26 -5.42
N LEU A 917 -50.56 -0.30 -4.47
CA LEU A 917 -49.94 -0.44 -3.15
C LEU A 917 -50.53 -1.59 -2.32
N SER A 918 -51.79 -1.94 -2.57
CA SER A 918 -52.46 -3.06 -1.91
C SER A 918 -51.95 -4.42 -2.42
N GLN A 919 -51.39 -4.48 -3.63
CA GLN A 919 -50.87 -5.71 -4.25
C GLN A 919 -49.48 -6.11 -3.70
N LEU A 920 -48.67 -5.12 -3.30
CA LEU A 920 -47.36 -5.36 -2.68
C LEU A 920 -47.47 -6.13 -1.36
N LYS A 921 -48.57 -5.96 -0.61
CA LYS A 921 -48.76 -6.55 0.73
C LYS A 921 -48.68 -8.07 0.78
N ASN A 922 -49.00 -8.75 -0.33
CA ASN A 922 -49.05 -10.20 -0.38
C ASN A 922 -47.75 -10.84 -0.89
N LEU A 923 -46.77 -10.04 -1.32
CA LEU A 923 -45.51 -10.56 -1.86
C LEU A 923 -44.63 -11.14 -0.76
N ARG A 924 -44.02 -12.29 -1.06
CA ARG A 924 -42.97 -12.93 -0.27
C ARG A 924 -41.63 -12.69 -0.93
N ILE A 925 -40.76 -11.92 -0.28
CA ILE A 925 -39.46 -11.54 -0.83
C ILE A 925 -38.32 -12.13 0.01
N LEU A 926 -37.35 -12.73 -0.67
CA LEU A 926 -36.09 -13.17 -0.07
C LEU A 926 -35.00 -12.15 -0.36
N VAL A 927 -34.39 -11.58 0.69
CA VAL A 927 -33.27 -10.64 0.59
C VAL A 927 -31.96 -11.36 0.87
N VAL A 928 -31.00 -11.30 -0.05
CA VAL A 928 -29.70 -11.98 0.05
C VAL A 928 -28.59 -10.95 -0.05
N ASP A 929 -27.83 -10.76 1.02
CA ASP A 929 -26.69 -9.85 1.08
C ASP A 929 -25.75 -10.35 2.18
N ASP A 930 -24.44 -10.22 2.05
CA ASP A 930 -23.48 -10.72 3.03
C ASP A 930 -23.30 -9.78 4.23
N LEU A 931 -23.59 -8.50 4.06
CA LEU A 931 -23.52 -7.47 5.10
C LEU A 931 -24.82 -7.40 5.91
N PRO A 932 -24.77 -7.64 7.24
CA PRO A 932 -25.96 -7.60 8.10
C PRO A 932 -26.75 -6.28 8.04
N ALA A 933 -26.04 -5.15 7.95
CA ALA A 933 -26.66 -3.83 7.89
C ALA A 933 -27.48 -3.63 6.60
N ASN A 934 -26.98 -4.08 5.45
CA ASN A 934 -27.69 -3.99 4.17
C ASN A 934 -28.94 -4.87 4.16
N ARG A 935 -28.83 -6.11 4.67
CA ARG A 935 -29.98 -7.01 4.83
C ARG A 935 -31.07 -6.34 5.68
N GLN A 936 -30.68 -5.82 6.85
CA GLN A 936 -31.62 -5.19 7.77
C GLN A 936 -32.27 -3.94 7.16
N LEU A 937 -31.50 -3.10 6.48
CA LEU A 937 -32.01 -1.90 5.80
C LEU A 937 -33.03 -2.27 4.72
N LEU A 938 -32.68 -3.18 3.80
CA LEU A 938 -33.59 -3.62 2.74
C LEU A 938 -34.86 -4.24 3.30
N GLN A 939 -34.75 -5.07 4.35
CA GLN A 939 -35.93 -5.61 5.04
C GLN A 939 -36.84 -4.50 5.59
N GLN A 940 -36.27 -3.49 6.26
CA GLN A 940 -37.04 -2.36 6.79
C GLN A 940 -37.67 -1.50 5.69
N GLN A 941 -36.96 -1.28 4.58
CA GLN A 941 -37.48 -0.54 3.43
C GLN A 941 -38.64 -1.28 2.75
N LEU A 942 -38.53 -2.61 2.59
CA LEU A 942 -39.60 -3.45 2.04
C LEU A 942 -40.85 -3.44 2.93
N VAL A 943 -40.67 -3.54 4.26
CA VAL A 943 -41.78 -3.41 5.22
C VAL A 943 -42.40 -2.02 5.15
N PHE A 944 -41.59 -0.97 5.02
CA PHE A 944 -42.07 0.42 4.91
C PHE A 944 -42.96 0.65 3.67
N ILE A 945 -42.64 0.03 2.53
CA ILE A 945 -43.46 0.10 1.31
C ILE A 945 -44.67 -0.87 1.33
N GLY A 946 -44.84 -1.62 2.42
CA GLY A 946 -46.02 -2.45 2.68
C GLY A 946 -45.82 -3.96 2.50
N ILE A 947 -44.60 -4.46 2.27
CA ILE A 947 -44.31 -5.88 2.08
C ILE A 947 -43.98 -6.52 3.44
N GLU A 948 -44.92 -7.27 4.01
CA GLU A 948 -44.79 -7.80 5.38
C GLU A 948 -44.07 -9.16 5.44
N GLN A 949 -44.02 -9.90 4.32
CA GLN A 949 -43.43 -11.24 4.26
C GLN A 949 -42.01 -11.20 3.66
N VAL A 950 -41.05 -10.74 4.44
CA VAL A 950 -39.64 -10.65 4.01
C VAL A 950 -38.77 -11.61 4.82
N MET A 951 -38.01 -12.47 4.13
CA MET A 951 -37.00 -13.33 4.74
C MET A 951 -35.61 -12.94 4.23
N SER A 952 -34.54 -13.28 4.97
CA SER A 952 -33.19 -12.93 4.55
C SER A 952 -32.19 -14.08 4.67
N ALA A 953 -31.15 -14.02 3.85
CA ALA A 953 -30.05 -14.98 3.79
C ALA A 953 -28.71 -14.23 3.67
N LYS A 954 -27.64 -14.78 4.24
CA LYS A 954 -26.31 -14.14 4.29
C LYS A 954 -25.41 -14.43 3.09
N ASN A 955 -25.82 -15.33 2.20
CA ASN A 955 -25.11 -15.67 0.96
C ASN A 955 -26.00 -16.52 0.04
N GLY A 956 -25.55 -16.75 -1.20
CA GLY A 956 -26.30 -17.53 -2.18
C GLY A 956 -26.55 -18.98 -1.76
N ALA A 957 -25.65 -19.62 -1.01
CA ALA A 957 -25.80 -21.01 -0.60
C ALA A 957 -26.93 -21.19 0.44
N GLU A 958 -27.01 -20.27 1.41
CA GLU A 958 -28.10 -20.23 2.39
C GLU A 958 -29.43 -19.85 1.72
N ALA A 959 -29.41 -18.89 0.79
CA ALA A 959 -30.58 -18.52 -0.01
C ALA A 959 -31.11 -19.73 -0.79
N TRP A 960 -30.23 -20.51 -1.42
CA TRP A 960 -30.61 -21.72 -2.12
C TRP A 960 -31.27 -22.77 -1.21
N GLN A 961 -30.73 -22.99 0.00
CA GLN A 961 -31.34 -23.90 0.98
C GLN A 961 -32.75 -23.44 1.40
N ILE A 962 -32.92 -22.13 1.58
CA ILE A 962 -34.20 -21.51 1.92
C ILE A 962 -35.21 -21.67 0.79
N LEU A 963 -34.80 -21.43 -0.46
CA LEU A 963 -35.65 -21.56 -1.64
C LEU A 963 -36.14 -23.00 -1.88
N GLN A 964 -35.43 -24.01 -1.36
CA GLN A 964 -35.87 -25.41 -1.41
C GLN A 964 -36.94 -25.75 -0.36
N GLN A 965 -37.06 -24.94 0.70
CA GLN A 965 -37.95 -25.19 1.83
C GLN A 965 -39.20 -24.30 1.81
N TYR A 966 -39.10 -23.09 1.25
CA TYR A 966 -40.14 -22.08 1.27
C TYR A 966 -40.34 -21.47 -0.13
N SER A 967 -41.57 -21.06 -0.44
CA SER A 967 -41.92 -20.41 -1.71
C SER A 967 -41.83 -18.89 -1.59
N PHE A 968 -41.17 -18.25 -2.56
CA PHE A 968 -41.05 -16.80 -2.67
C PHE A 968 -41.51 -16.30 -4.03
N ASP A 969 -42.00 -15.06 -4.08
CA ASP A 969 -42.39 -14.38 -5.31
C ASP A 969 -41.19 -13.70 -5.98
N ALA A 970 -40.26 -13.17 -5.18
CA ALA A 970 -39.05 -12.52 -5.67
C ALA A 970 -37.83 -12.74 -4.77
N VAL A 971 -36.65 -12.69 -5.38
CA VAL A 971 -35.34 -12.66 -4.71
C VAL A 971 -34.66 -11.35 -5.03
N ILE A 972 -34.23 -10.62 -4.02
CA ILE A 972 -33.33 -9.47 -4.15
C ILE A 972 -31.96 -9.92 -3.67
N THR A 973 -30.94 -9.96 -4.54
CA THR A 973 -29.63 -10.52 -4.23
C THR A 973 -28.48 -9.56 -4.55
N ASP A 974 -27.51 -9.46 -3.65
CA ASP A 974 -26.23 -8.80 -3.95
C ASP A 974 -25.45 -9.60 -5.00
N TYR A 975 -24.68 -8.90 -5.84
CA TYR A 975 -23.84 -9.50 -6.86
C TYR A 975 -22.65 -10.24 -6.25
N ASN A 976 -22.00 -9.63 -5.27
CA ASN A 976 -20.74 -10.14 -4.75
C ASN A 976 -20.91 -10.66 -3.33
N MET A 977 -20.99 -11.97 -3.17
CA MET A 977 -21.20 -12.64 -1.89
C MET A 977 -20.27 -13.86 -1.78
N PRO A 978 -19.76 -14.19 -0.59
CA PRO A 978 -18.91 -15.36 -0.37
C PRO A 978 -19.69 -16.67 -0.58
N LEU A 979 -18.96 -17.75 -0.88
CA LEU A 979 -19.45 -19.13 -1.13
C LEU A 979 -20.25 -19.31 -2.43
N MET A 980 -21.27 -18.49 -2.64
CA MET A 980 -22.07 -18.46 -3.87
C MET A 980 -22.50 -17.03 -4.13
N ASN A 981 -22.10 -16.49 -5.28
CA ASN A 981 -22.37 -15.11 -5.67
C ASN A 981 -23.78 -14.96 -6.26
N GLY A 982 -24.23 -13.72 -6.49
CA GLY A 982 -25.59 -13.44 -6.98
C GLY A 982 -25.87 -14.02 -8.37
N TYR A 983 -24.87 -14.02 -9.25
CA TYR A 983 -24.99 -14.59 -10.61
C TYR A 983 -25.13 -16.11 -10.58
N GLU A 984 -24.35 -16.79 -9.75
CA GLU A 984 -24.43 -18.23 -9.54
C GLU A 984 -25.78 -18.63 -8.94
N LEU A 985 -26.28 -17.86 -7.96
CA LEU A 985 -27.61 -18.05 -7.39
C LEU A 985 -28.70 -17.91 -8.46
N ALA A 986 -28.62 -16.86 -9.30
CA ALA A 986 -29.58 -16.65 -10.38
C ALA A 986 -29.58 -17.80 -11.39
N ALA A 987 -28.40 -18.26 -11.80
CA ALA A 987 -28.25 -19.42 -12.67
C ALA A 987 -28.82 -20.71 -12.04
N HIS A 988 -28.63 -20.91 -10.73
CA HIS A 988 -29.22 -22.04 -10.00
C HIS A 988 -30.75 -22.00 -9.97
N ILE A 989 -31.33 -20.81 -9.73
CA ILE A 989 -32.79 -20.60 -9.75
C ILE A 989 -33.36 -20.87 -11.15
N ARG A 990 -32.70 -20.36 -12.20
CA ARG A 990 -33.16 -20.53 -13.59
C ARG A 990 -33.09 -21.98 -14.08
N ASN A 991 -32.12 -22.75 -13.59
CA ASN A 991 -31.99 -24.18 -13.89
C ASN A 991 -32.95 -25.08 -13.08
N SER A 992 -33.74 -24.51 -12.15
CA SER A 992 -34.73 -25.25 -11.39
C SER A 992 -36.04 -25.41 -12.16
N ALA A 993 -36.55 -26.64 -12.26
CA ALA A 993 -37.83 -26.93 -12.91
C ALA A 993 -39.04 -26.23 -12.26
N THR A 994 -38.93 -25.87 -10.97
CA THR A 994 -40.03 -25.28 -10.18
C THR A 994 -39.87 -23.78 -9.92
N MET A 995 -38.68 -23.20 -10.14
CA MET A 995 -38.37 -21.81 -9.78
C MET A 995 -37.83 -20.98 -10.96
N LYS A 996 -37.80 -21.55 -12.16
CA LYS A 996 -37.28 -20.88 -13.36
C LYS A 996 -37.95 -19.53 -13.66
N ASP A 997 -39.20 -19.34 -13.25
CA ASP A 997 -40.00 -18.14 -13.53
C ASP A 997 -40.00 -17.14 -12.36
N MET A 998 -39.25 -17.41 -11.27
CA MET A 998 -39.19 -16.52 -10.10
C MET A 998 -38.51 -15.18 -10.45
N VAL A 999 -39.01 -14.07 -9.90
CA VAL A 999 -38.41 -12.76 -10.16
C VAL A 999 -37.09 -12.63 -9.39
N ILE A 1000 -36.01 -12.24 -10.07
CA ILE A 1000 -34.69 -12.05 -9.46
C ILE A 1000 -34.23 -10.62 -9.75
N ILE A 1001 -34.03 -9.84 -8.69
CA ILE A 1001 -33.54 -8.46 -8.76
C ILE A 1001 -32.13 -8.42 -8.20
N GLY A 1002 -31.19 -7.95 -9.01
CA GLY A 1002 -29.81 -7.72 -8.63
C GLY A 1002 -29.60 -6.47 -7.79
N CYS A 1003 -28.70 -6.50 -6.81
CA CYS A 1003 -28.17 -5.29 -6.17
C CYS A 1003 -26.68 -5.15 -6.46
N THR A 1004 -26.26 -3.98 -6.93
CA THR A 1004 -24.86 -3.71 -7.31
C THR A 1004 -24.33 -2.43 -6.70
N ALA A 1005 -23.04 -2.42 -6.33
CA ALA A 1005 -22.32 -1.20 -5.97
C ALA A 1005 -21.79 -0.45 -7.20
N ASP A 1006 -21.93 -1.01 -8.40
CA ASP A 1006 -21.33 -0.51 -9.63
C ASP A 1006 -22.35 -0.46 -10.78
N ALA A 1007 -22.49 0.70 -11.41
CA ALA A 1007 -23.49 1.00 -12.45
C ALA A 1007 -22.99 0.75 -13.90
N ARG A 1008 -21.86 0.07 -14.08
CA ARG A 1008 -21.28 -0.23 -15.41
C ARG A 1008 -22.16 -1.16 -16.28
N GLU A 1009 -22.16 -0.91 -17.60
CA GLU A 1009 -22.83 -1.72 -18.65
C GLU A 1009 -22.43 -3.21 -18.67
N GLU A 1010 -21.18 -3.54 -18.30
CA GLU A 1010 -20.72 -4.94 -18.19
C GLU A 1010 -21.53 -5.73 -17.15
N SER A 1011 -21.88 -5.08 -16.03
CA SER A 1011 -22.71 -5.69 -14.98
C SER A 1011 -24.16 -5.89 -15.45
N THR A 1012 -24.67 -5.02 -16.32
CA THR A 1012 -26.03 -5.13 -16.89
C THR A 1012 -26.13 -6.31 -17.87
N THR A 1013 -25.10 -6.50 -18.71
CA THR A 1013 -25.05 -7.63 -19.65
C THR A 1013 -24.97 -8.97 -18.90
N LEU A 1014 -24.09 -9.04 -17.89
CA LEU A 1014 -23.94 -10.23 -17.04
C LEU A 1014 -25.19 -10.54 -16.21
N CYS A 1015 -25.95 -9.52 -15.80
CA CYS A 1015 -27.21 -9.64 -15.09
C CYS A 1015 -28.28 -10.37 -15.95
N ILE A 1016 -28.42 -9.93 -17.21
CA ILE A 1016 -29.34 -10.54 -18.17
C ILE A 1016 -28.88 -11.95 -18.54
N GLU A 1017 -27.57 -12.17 -18.77
CA GLU A 1017 -27.02 -13.49 -19.09
C GLU A 1017 -27.17 -14.50 -17.94
N ALA A 1018 -27.06 -14.04 -16.68
CA ALA A 1018 -27.31 -14.86 -15.49
C ALA A 1018 -28.81 -15.14 -15.26
N GLY A 1019 -29.68 -14.51 -16.05
CA GLY A 1019 -31.13 -14.68 -16.02
C GLY A 1019 -31.85 -13.84 -14.98
N MET A 1020 -31.26 -12.75 -14.48
CA MET A 1020 -31.97 -11.81 -13.60
C MET A 1020 -32.97 -10.96 -14.39
N ASN A 1021 -34.02 -10.48 -13.71
CA ASN A 1021 -35.09 -9.69 -14.33
C ASN A 1021 -34.78 -8.18 -14.33
N ASP A 1022 -34.14 -7.67 -13.28
CA ASP A 1022 -33.82 -6.25 -13.14
C ASP A 1022 -32.65 -6.07 -12.15
N TYR A 1023 -32.16 -4.84 -12.00
CA TYR A 1023 -31.11 -4.49 -11.04
C TYR A 1023 -31.33 -3.13 -10.36
N ILE A 1024 -30.73 -2.96 -9.18
CA ILE A 1024 -30.76 -1.74 -8.39
C ILE A 1024 -29.33 -1.38 -7.97
N VAL A 1025 -28.95 -0.12 -8.16
CA VAL A 1025 -27.66 0.41 -7.72
C VAL A 1025 -27.73 0.83 -6.24
N LYS A 1026 -26.74 0.43 -5.45
CA LYS A 1026 -26.58 0.82 -4.04
C LYS A 1026 -26.01 2.25 -3.97
N PRO A 1027 -26.46 3.11 -3.02
CA PRO A 1027 -27.44 2.83 -1.97
C PRO A 1027 -28.88 2.77 -2.49
N VAL A 1028 -29.64 1.77 -2.03
CA VAL A 1028 -31.02 1.53 -2.47
C VAL A 1028 -31.96 2.56 -1.85
N ALA A 1029 -32.48 3.48 -2.66
CA ALA A 1029 -33.51 4.43 -2.24
C ALA A 1029 -34.90 3.76 -2.22
N ILE A 1030 -35.73 4.15 -1.24
CA ILE A 1030 -37.09 3.61 -1.07
C ILE A 1030 -37.95 3.81 -2.33
N ASP A 1031 -37.84 4.98 -2.96
CA ASP A 1031 -38.62 5.28 -4.17
C ASP A 1031 -38.16 4.44 -5.38
N THR A 1032 -36.85 4.20 -5.52
CA THR A 1032 -36.30 3.32 -6.56
C THR A 1032 -36.75 1.88 -6.35
N LEU A 1033 -36.67 1.38 -5.11
CA LEU A 1033 -37.13 0.04 -4.74
C LEU A 1033 -38.63 -0.12 -5.02
N ARG A 1034 -39.45 0.87 -4.64
CA ARG A 1034 -40.89 0.89 -4.91
C ARG A 1034 -41.18 0.87 -6.41
N THR A 1035 -40.51 1.71 -7.19
CA THR A 1035 -40.75 1.81 -8.64
C THR A 1035 -40.35 0.53 -9.37
N THR A 1036 -39.21 -0.08 -8.98
CA THR A 1036 -38.73 -1.35 -9.55
C THR A 1036 -39.76 -2.46 -9.31
N LEU A 1037 -40.24 -2.60 -8.07
CA LEU A 1037 -41.23 -3.64 -7.70
C LEU A 1037 -42.62 -3.43 -8.32
N LEU A 1038 -42.95 -2.20 -8.72
CA LEU A 1038 -44.23 -1.85 -9.35
C LEU A 1038 -44.20 -1.92 -10.89
N ARG A 1039 -43.06 -2.25 -11.51
CA ARG A 1039 -43.00 -2.48 -12.96
C ARG A 1039 -43.93 -3.62 -13.37
N GLN A 1040 -44.68 -3.42 -14.44
CA GLN A 1040 -45.81 -4.29 -14.84
C GLN A 1040 -45.38 -5.73 -15.14
N GLU A 1041 -44.12 -5.98 -15.52
CA GLU A 1041 -43.60 -7.34 -15.77
C GLU A 1041 -43.41 -8.17 -14.50
N ILE A 1042 -43.18 -7.56 -13.33
CA ILE A 1042 -42.98 -8.26 -12.05
C ILE A 1042 -44.31 -8.69 -11.41
N ILE A 1043 -45.37 -7.88 -11.61
CA ILE A 1043 -46.70 -8.12 -11.04
C ILE A 1043 -47.55 -9.03 -11.94
N SER A 1044 -47.33 -9.01 -13.27
CA SER A 1044 -48.13 -9.80 -14.22
C SER A 1044 -47.78 -11.29 -14.26
N SER A 1045 -46.54 -11.69 -13.94
CA SER A 1045 -46.13 -13.11 -13.84
C SER A 1045 -46.89 -13.92 -12.77
N ASN A 1046 -47.52 -13.24 -11.80
CA ASN A 1046 -48.28 -13.88 -10.72
C ASN A 1046 -49.78 -14.06 -11.02
N MET A 1047 -50.30 -13.58 -12.16
CA MET A 1047 -51.73 -13.68 -12.49
C MET A 1047 -52.13 -15.03 -13.10
N ASP A 1048 -51.19 -15.77 -13.72
CA ASP A 1048 -51.51 -17.04 -14.38
C ASP A 1048 -51.56 -18.26 -13.42
N ILE A 1049 -51.07 -18.14 -12.19
CA ILE A 1049 -50.99 -19.27 -11.24
C ILE A 1049 -52.28 -19.41 -10.39
N ILE A 1050 -53.12 -18.38 -10.30
CA ILE A 1050 -54.32 -18.38 -9.44
C ILE A 1050 -55.51 -19.15 -10.07
N HIS A 1051 -55.46 -19.50 -11.37
CA HIS A 1051 -56.58 -20.19 -12.05
C HIS A 1051 -56.55 -21.73 -12.02
N HIS A 1052 -55.59 -22.37 -11.35
CA HIS A 1052 -55.57 -23.83 -11.20
C HIS A 1052 -55.53 -24.29 -9.73
N HIS A 1053 -56.60 -24.02 -9.00
CA HIS A 1053 -57.00 -24.88 -7.88
C HIS A 1053 -58.33 -25.55 -8.17
N THR A 1054 -58.21 -26.78 -8.64
CA THR A 1054 -59.30 -27.73 -8.88
C THR A 1054 -59.93 -28.12 -7.55
N VAL A 1055 -61.25 -27.93 -7.46
CA VAL A 1055 -62.12 -28.45 -6.41
C VAL A 1055 -61.97 -29.96 -6.31
N ILE A 1056 -61.53 -30.48 -5.16
CA ILE A 1056 -61.87 -31.84 -4.71
C ILE A 1056 -62.26 -31.77 -3.22
N ASP A 1057 -63.56 -31.93 -3.02
CA ASP A 1057 -64.23 -32.18 -1.76
C ASP A 1057 -64.11 -33.68 -1.43
N VAL A 1058 -63.48 -34.06 -0.30
CA VAL A 1058 -63.80 -35.32 0.41
C VAL A 1058 -63.59 -35.15 1.92
N THR A 1059 -64.72 -35.23 2.60
CA THR A 1059 -64.99 -35.52 4.02
C THR A 1059 -64.07 -36.50 4.77
N ALA A 1060 -63.76 -36.11 6.00
CA ALA A 1060 -63.86 -36.85 7.28
C ALA A 1060 -62.93 -38.04 7.65
N ARG A 1061 -62.56 -38.00 8.96
CA ARG A 1061 -61.93 -39.00 9.86
C ARG A 1061 -60.39 -39.03 9.79
N GLY A 1062 -59.62 -38.92 10.87
CA GLY A 1062 -59.89 -38.85 12.29
C GLY A 1062 -58.61 -39.25 13.05
N PHE A 1063 -58.49 -38.73 14.28
CA PHE A 1063 -57.57 -39.14 15.36
C PHE A 1063 -56.09 -38.71 15.35
N PHE A 1064 -55.82 -37.92 16.40
CA PHE A 1064 -54.55 -37.49 17.04
C PHE A 1064 -53.74 -36.36 16.41
#